data_AF-A0A9P4WJP4-F1
#
_entry.id   AF-A0A9P4WJP4-F1
#
_cell.length_a   1.000
_cell.length_b   1.000
_cell.length_c   1.000
_cell.angle_alpha   90.00
_cell.angle_beta   90.00
_cell.angle_gamma   90.00
#
_symmetry.space_group_name_H-M   'P 1'
#
loop_
_entity.id
_entity.type
_entity.pdbx_description
1 polymer ?
#
loop_
_entity_poly.entity_id
_entity_poly.type
_entity_poly.pdbx_seq_one_letter_code
_entity_poly.pdbx_strand_id
1 'polypeptide(L)'
;MQQLLSSQRRCITARKTANDPSVHSATMSASTHSSATDVDAESTNDAPHVEALFLIKFDKKVGYTIAWKRTAGDTSLDGVEFKSLPSGLHSLASDLVYFTHEGYAGLSAFARGDASEADRNANFVAVGILVRREGRFGRLGRGWLLAGKLEKLAAALARDEAVAPLDEFWADQTSRSKTKHADSKGSLRDRAISTVTAIPKNEERLPAYHPALAILQYLALFGPLVFRLQQAALLRKRILFVGSPPVRPTCEFVYNLSVLSSISSRDAEQLAPGTERLLRLPSLFSIGVHDIPYLEQLRNPPHSAGGHTPGHEPAEGWVACTTDEIIATKQKLYDIVVEIPHSSDTTPRQQLQQQRQWPRLRTSEGDVIKASQRDVARYRLLHRELWKHHQHATKTFHDDDEQNDDAAPLISHDEIDAKRADDDFNEAFDDSAVEPITWSRLAYQGFMWWASAGERDAYTAAETELDRDLVGDIAAYADSVETAVIAYFHRQSSLLIRVLSQLIESEHEDEEREDNEGDALWIDRDDLSRMGLDTWSEADRAKANMPMLAEPWKKYKAFKPLNLPDRQWPNKTIEKPPRWLSTDLRDGNQSLVDPMDGEQKWMYFQMLTRLGYKEIEVSFPSASQTDFDFTQRLVQTPGIVPDDVWLQVLSPCRKELIRRTVDSLKGAKKAILHLYLATSPCFQQIVFNMNDEETIALAVECTKYARSITKDDPEQAGTQWHYEFSPETFSDSKPEFALEVCEAVKAAWEPTVEDPIIFNLPATVEMSTPNVYADQIEFFCRNISEREKICVSLHPHNDRGCAVAAAELAQMAGADRVEGTLFGNGERTGNVDLVTLGLNLYTQGIHPKIDFSDLKSIIDMVETCNKIPIHPRAPYGGQLVVCAFSGSHQDAIKKGFQKRKQEGATNESYWQIPYLPLDPQDIGRTYEAIIRVNSQSGKGGVAWIIQRQLELDLPRGLQIAFSKVVQKETDRLGRELLPTEIVGLFEDAYHLKRNPRFGLIDYDIVADRSKTPEPPADGKTNKTSNLRRIFKGVLEIDGQEHKIRGSGNGAISSLADALRGLGIELDVVDYNEHTIGSNKDAKAATYIGCVVAGGSQKVWGVGIHHDVVQASLIALLSAASSFLSSRPSTPIPFRPKRSDTLDIPNSPLRSAHSADDQGERKQNGTVVDKLEAMVSGEQADVKSAGV
;
A
#
# COMPACT_ATOMS: atom_id res chain seq x y z
N MET A 1 -6.69 22.98 -6.31
CA MET A 1 -5.43 22.42 -5.78
C MET A 1 -4.23 23.21 -6.28
N GLN A 2 -3.94 23.26 -7.59
CA GLN A 2 -2.84 24.10 -8.15
C GLN A 2 -2.82 25.56 -7.68
N GLN A 3 -3.98 26.23 -7.53
CA GLN A 3 -4.06 27.60 -6.97
C GLN A 3 -3.77 27.68 -5.46
N LEU A 4 -4.15 26.65 -4.69
CA LEU A 4 -3.80 26.53 -3.27
C LEU A 4 -2.29 26.25 -3.12
N LEU A 5 -1.75 25.38 -3.97
CA LEU A 5 -0.33 25.05 -4.06
C LEU A 5 0.52 26.27 -4.44
N SER A 6 0.09 27.04 -5.44
CA SER A 6 0.81 28.26 -5.88
C SER A 6 0.74 29.39 -4.86
N SER A 7 -0.38 29.53 -4.15
CA SER A 7 -0.51 30.46 -3.02
C SER A 7 0.41 30.08 -1.86
N GLN A 8 0.42 28.80 -1.47
CA GLN A 8 1.26 28.30 -0.40
C GLN A 8 2.76 28.47 -0.69
N ARG A 9 3.22 28.16 -1.91
CA ARG A 9 4.62 28.42 -2.32
C ARG A 9 5.01 29.88 -2.12
N ARG A 10 4.17 30.84 -2.53
CA ARG A 10 4.42 32.28 -2.31
C ARG A 10 4.53 32.67 -0.83
N CYS A 11 3.78 32.01 0.06
CA CYS A 11 3.85 32.25 1.50
C CYS A 11 5.20 31.81 2.09
N ILE A 12 5.72 30.66 1.64
CA ILE A 12 7.04 30.15 2.08
C ILE A 12 8.17 31.01 1.52
N THR A 13 8.10 31.44 0.25
CA THR A 13 9.08 32.37 -0.32
C THR A 13 9.09 33.72 0.41
N ALA A 14 7.91 34.24 0.81
CA ALA A 14 7.77 35.47 1.58
C ALA A 14 8.24 35.32 3.05
N ARG A 15 8.16 34.11 3.63
CA ARG A 15 8.72 33.81 4.96
C ARG A 15 10.25 33.67 4.93
N LYS A 16 10.85 33.12 3.85
CA LYS A 16 12.33 33.06 3.68
C LYS A 16 12.96 34.45 3.51
N THR A 17 12.25 35.44 2.94
CA THR A 17 12.77 36.83 2.81
C THR A 17 12.63 37.69 4.08
N ALA A 18 12.01 37.18 5.14
CA ALA A 18 11.73 37.92 6.38
C ALA A 18 12.55 37.44 7.60
N ASN A 19 13.69 36.77 7.40
CA ASN A 19 14.60 36.38 8.49
C ASN A 19 15.79 37.35 8.63
N ASP A 20 15.59 38.39 9.45
CA ASP A 20 16.63 39.17 10.12
C ASP A 20 16.48 38.87 11.64
N PRO A 21 17.54 38.44 12.36
CA PRO A 21 17.33 37.76 13.63
C PRO A 21 17.29 38.74 14.80
N SER A 22 16.12 38.92 15.42
CA SER A 22 16.07 39.20 16.85
C SER A 22 14.76 38.77 17.50
N VAL A 23 14.92 38.17 18.69
CA VAL A 23 13.93 37.99 19.78
C VAL A 23 13.23 36.62 19.90
N HIS A 24 13.88 35.80 20.73
CA HIS A 24 13.41 34.89 21.79
C HIS A 24 12.71 33.56 21.54
N SER A 25 13.37 32.56 22.16
CA SER A 25 12.98 31.21 22.53
C SER A 25 11.67 31.11 23.32
N ALA A 26 10.88 30.08 23.02
CA ALA A 26 10.24 29.26 24.05
C ALA A 26 10.02 27.82 23.54
N THR A 27 10.48 26.90 24.37
CA THR A 27 10.49 25.44 24.30
C THR A 27 9.14 24.78 24.03
N MET A 28 9.20 23.67 23.30
CA MET A 28 8.14 22.66 23.21
C MET A 28 7.84 22.02 24.56
N SER A 29 6.55 21.87 24.87
CA SER A 29 6.04 20.79 25.71
C SER A 29 4.70 20.31 25.15
N ALA A 30 4.64 19.03 24.80
CA ALA A 30 3.42 18.35 24.44
C ALA A 30 2.50 18.24 25.67
N SER A 31 1.26 18.70 25.56
CA SER A 31 0.18 18.31 26.48
C SER A 31 -1.16 18.30 25.77
N THR A 32 -1.79 17.13 25.79
CA THR A 32 -3.18 16.85 25.48
C THR A 32 -4.12 17.72 26.32
N HIS A 33 -4.79 18.71 25.74
CA HIS A 33 -6.07 19.22 26.22
C HIS A 33 -6.86 19.92 25.10
N SER A 34 -7.99 19.31 24.75
CA SER A 34 -9.09 19.94 24.05
C SER A 34 -9.81 20.86 25.02
N SER A 35 -9.69 22.18 24.84
CA SER A 35 -10.55 23.15 25.52
C SER A 35 -10.59 24.46 24.74
N ALA A 36 -11.58 24.59 23.85
CA ALA A 36 -11.96 25.87 23.25
C ALA A 36 -13.17 26.42 24.01
N THR A 37 -12.95 26.91 25.24
CA THR A 37 -13.90 27.78 25.93
C THR A 37 -13.13 28.76 26.79
N ASP A 38 -13.08 30.02 26.35
CA ASP A 38 -13.04 31.17 27.24
C ASP A 38 -14.08 32.18 26.75
N VAL A 39 -14.90 32.63 27.70
CA VAL A 39 -16.12 33.42 27.53
C VAL A 39 -15.83 34.82 28.06
N ASP A 40 -16.12 35.83 27.25
CA ASP A 40 -16.42 37.17 27.76
C ASP A 40 -17.82 37.60 27.28
N ALA A 41 -18.58 38.13 28.24
CA ALA A 41 -20.00 38.42 28.19
C ALA A 41 -20.33 39.74 27.47
N GLU A 42 -21.64 39.90 27.20
CA GLU A 42 -22.36 41.09 26.70
C GLU A 42 -22.44 41.31 25.17
N SER A 43 -23.61 41.05 24.58
CA SER A 43 -24.45 42.13 24.00
C SER A 43 -25.72 41.60 23.31
N THR A 44 -26.84 42.20 23.72
CA THR A 44 -28.21 42.01 23.24
C THR A 44 -28.48 42.74 21.90
N ASN A 45 -27.98 42.27 20.75
CA ASN A 45 -28.12 43.04 19.49
C ASN A 45 -28.27 42.19 18.20
N ASP A 46 -29.44 41.54 18.02
CA ASP A 46 -29.60 40.43 17.07
C ASP A 46 -30.54 40.66 15.86
N ALA A 47 -31.02 41.89 15.63
CA ALA A 47 -31.96 42.19 14.54
C ALA A 47 -31.27 42.40 13.16
N PRO A 48 -31.85 41.89 12.05
CA PRO A 48 -31.31 42.12 10.70
C PRO A 48 -31.49 43.58 10.25
N HIS A 49 -30.50 44.11 9.53
CA HIS A 49 -30.55 45.46 8.98
C HIS A 49 -31.29 45.47 7.63
N VAL A 50 -32.59 45.76 7.67
CA VAL A 50 -33.46 45.83 6.48
C VAL A 50 -33.27 47.16 5.75
N GLU A 51 -32.88 47.07 4.49
CA GLU A 51 -32.52 48.22 3.65
C GLU A 51 -33.62 48.55 2.62
N ALA A 52 -34.39 47.54 2.22
CA ALA A 52 -35.59 47.72 1.43
C ALA A 52 -36.67 46.69 1.81
N LEU A 53 -37.94 47.08 1.69
CA LEU A 53 -39.12 46.22 1.75
C LEU A 53 -39.99 46.52 0.53
N PHE A 54 -40.44 45.49 -0.17
CA PHE A 54 -41.20 45.63 -1.41
C PHE A 54 -42.28 44.55 -1.55
N LEU A 55 -43.33 44.89 -2.31
CA LEU A 55 -44.43 44.03 -2.70
C LEU A 55 -44.45 43.92 -4.22
N ILE A 56 -44.44 42.70 -4.72
CA ILE A 56 -44.54 42.40 -6.15
C ILE A 56 -45.88 41.75 -6.43
N LYS A 57 -46.53 42.20 -7.50
CA LYS A 57 -47.78 41.65 -8.03
C LYS A 57 -47.62 41.32 -9.51
N PHE A 58 -48.43 40.39 -9.98
CA PHE A 58 -48.54 40.10 -11.40
C PHE A 58 -49.63 40.95 -12.05
N ASP A 59 -49.24 41.81 -12.99
CA ASP A 59 -50.14 42.59 -13.83
C ASP A 59 -50.36 41.87 -15.18
N LYS A 60 -51.62 41.73 -15.59
CA LYS A 60 -52.02 40.97 -16.80
C LYS A 60 -51.49 41.57 -18.11
N LYS A 61 -51.11 42.85 -18.14
CA LYS A 61 -50.60 43.55 -19.34
C LYS A 61 -49.09 43.75 -19.31
N VAL A 62 -48.51 43.99 -18.13
CA VAL A 62 -47.09 44.38 -17.99
C VAL A 62 -46.21 43.24 -17.44
N GLY A 63 -46.80 42.22 -16.81
CA GLY A 63 -46.06 41.14 -16.16
C GLY A 63 -45.78 41.45 -14.68
N TYR A 64 -44.64 41.03 -14.15
CA TYR A 64 -44.27 41.30 -12.75
C TYR A 64 -44.00 42.78 -12.53
N THR A 65 -44.63 43.37 -11.51
CA THR A 65 -44.48 44.79 -11.18
C THR A 65 -44.33 44.99 -9.67
N ILE A 66 -43.54 45.99 -9.27
CA ILE A 66 -43.44 46.41 -7.87
C ILE A 66 -44.66 47.27 -7.54
N ALA A 67 -45.62 46.69 -6.81
CA ALA A 67 -46.86 47.36 -6.42
C ALA A 67 -46.68 48.33 -5.24
N TRP A 68 -45.70 48.06 -4.37
CA TRP A 68 -45.37 48.91 -3.22
C TRP A 68 -43.89 48.74 -2.83
N LYS A 69 -43.23 49.81 -2.37
CA LYS A 69 -41.83 49.75 -1.87
C LYS A 69 -41.50 50.82 -0.83
N ARG A 70 -40.55 50.50 0.06
CA ARG A 70 -39.82 51.41 0.96
C ARG A 70 -38.34 51.07 0.93
N THR A 71 -37.49 52.08 0.96
CA THR A 71 -36.02 51.95 1.04
C THR A 71 -35.48 52.87 2.13
N ALA A 72 -34.40 52.46 2.80
CA ALA A 72 -33.71 53.24 3.83
C ALA A 72 -32.67 54.22 3.25
N GLY A 73 -32.31 54.07 1.96
CA GLY A 73 -31.41 54.93 1.18
C GLY A 73 -31.64 54.82 -0.34
N ASP A 74 -30.62 55.13 -1.15
CA ASP A 74 -30.65 55.11 -2.63
C ASP A 74 -30.51 53.69 -3.24
N THR A 75 -30.99 52.65 -2.53
CA THR A 75 -30.91 51.26 -2.99
C THR A 75 -31.77 51.05 -4.23
N SER A 76 -31.15 50.63 -5.34
CA SER A 76 -31.88 50.28 -6.57
C SER A 76 -32.66 48.98 -6.39
N LEU A 77 -33.94 48.99 -6.78
CA LEU A 77 -34.80 47.80 -6.80
C LEU A 77 -35.09 47.31 -8.23
N ASP A 78 -34.41 47.86 -9.22
CA ASP A 78 -34.64 47.52 -10.62
C ASP A 78 -34.30 46.05 -10.87
N GLY A 79 -35.27 45.27 -11.35
CA GLY A 79 -35.12 43.85 -11.64
C GLY A 79 -35.34 42.89 -10.46
N VAL A 80 -35.63 43.41 -9.26
CA VAL A 80 -35.96 42.59 -8.07
C VAL A 80 -37.27 41.80 -8.27
N GLU A 81 -38.17 42.29 -9.11
CA GLU A 81 -39.43 41.65 -9.47
C GLU A 81 -39.25 40.28 -10.14
N PHE A 82 -38.21 40.12 -10.96
CA PHE A 82 -37.90 38.85 -11.65
C PHE A 82 -37.19 37.85 -10.72
N LYS A 83 -36.41 38.35 -9.76
CA LYS A 83 -35.68 37.51 -8.78
C LYS A 83 -36.57 36.96 -7.69
N SER A 84 -37.61 37.70 -7.33
CA SER A 84 -38.55 37.35 -6.27
C SER A 84 -39.65 36.39 -6.71
N LEU A 85 -39.85 36.24 -8.03
CA LEU A 85 -40.82 35.33 -8.64
C LEU A 85 -40.19 34.44 -9.73
N PRO A 86 -39.34 33.46 -9.37
CA PRO A 86 -38.84 32.43 -10.27
C PRO A 86 -39.94 31.69 -11.05
N SER A 87 -39.57 31.13 -12.20
CA SER A 87 -40.48 30.40 -13.08
C SER A 87 -41.12 29.20 -12.34
N GLY A 88 -42.42 28.98 -12.58
CA GLY A 88 -43.18 27.84 -12.03
C GLY A 88 -43.79 28.02 -10.64
N LEU A 89 -43.48 29.10 -9.90
CA LEU A 89 -44.03 29.32 -8.54
C LEU A 89 -45.56 29.40 -8.47
N HIS A 90 -46.23 29.84 -9.54
CA HIS A 90 -47.70 29.91 -9.63
C HIS A 90 -48.41 28.56 -9.41
N SER A 91 -47.70 27.43 -9.57
CA SER A 91 -48.22 26.10 -9.29
C SER A 91 -48.37 25.80 -7.80
N LEU A 92 -47.64 26.53 -6.93
CA LEU A 92 -47.61 26.34 -5.49
C LEU A 92 -48.56 27.28 -4.75
N ALA A 93 -48.92 26.91 -3.51
CA ALA A 93 -49.71 27.77 -2.62
C ALA A 93 -48.86 28.88 -1.97
N SER A 94 -47.61 28.55 -1.60
CA SER A 94 -46.64 29.47 -1.02
C SER A 94 -45.22 28.92 -1.18
N ASP A 95 -44.22 29.79 -1.20
CA ASP A 95 -42.80 29.40 -1.20
C ASP A 95 -41.92 30.54 -0.68
N LEU A 96 -40.66 30.26 -0.35
CA LEU A 96 -39.68 31.24 0.13
C LEU A 96 -38.46 31.26 -0.78
N VAL A 97 -38.16 32.43 -1.36
CA VAL A 97 -37.12 32.60 -2.38
C VAL A 97 -35.97 33.42 -1.82
N TYR A 98 -34.76 32.85 -1.85
CA TYR A 98 -33.53 33.56 -1.55
C TYR A 98 -32.86 33.97 -2.87
N PHE A 99 -32.32 35.19 -2.94
CA PHE A 99 -31.61 35.69 -4.12
C PHE A 99 -30.55 36.72 -3.74
N THR A 100 -29.75 37.15 -4.70
CA THR A 100 -28.77 38.23 -4.52
C THR A 100 -29.05 39.39 -5.47
N HIS A 101 -28.85 40.62 -4.99
CA HIS A 101 -29.11 41.84 -5.76
C HIS A 101 -28.12 42.93 -5.38
N GLU A 102 -27.26 43.36 -6.31
CA GLU A 102 -26.34 44.51 -6.16
C GLU A 102 -25.60 44.61 -4.79
N GLY A 103 -25.06 43.49 -4.29
CA GLY A 103 -24.35 43.46 -2.99
C GLY A 103 -25.24 43.22 -1.76
N TYR A 104 -26.55 43.09 -1.95
CA TYR A 104 -27.55 42.73 -0.93
C TYR A 104 -27.98 41.26 -1.05
N ALA A 105 -28.41 40.70 0.09
CA ALA A 105 -29.12 39.43 0.14
C ALA A 105 -30.62 39.72 0.15
N GLY A 106 -31.35 39.07 -0.76
CA GLY A 106 -32.78 39.17 -0.89
C GLY A 106 -33.49 37.96 -0.30
N LEU A 107 -34.61 38.21 0.37
CA LEU A 107 -35.55 37.19 0.84
C LEU A 107 -36.96 37.59 0.46
N SER A 108 -37.67 36.74 -0.28
CA SER A 108 -39.04 36.99 -0.75
C SER A 108 -39.96 35.83 -0.39
N ALA A 109 -41.09 36.13 0.25
CA ALA A 109 -42.14 35.16 0.52
C ALA A 109 -43.25 35.28 -0.54
N PHE A 110 -43.50 34.19 -1.25
CA PHE A 110 -44.55 34.05 -2.26
C PHE A 110 -45.81 33.45 -1.63
N ALA A 111 -46.98 33.99 -1.98
CA ALA A 111 -48.27 33.41 -1.64
C ALA A 111 -49.28 33.56 -2.79
N ARG A 112 -50.02 32.49 -3.06
CA ARG A 112 -51.12 32.46 -4.02
C ARG A 112 -52.45 32.73 -3.33
N GLY A 113 -53.20 33.69 -3.85
CA GLY A 113 -54.57 34.02 -3.41
C GLY A 113 -55.62 33.21 -4.17
N ASP A 114 -56.87 33.33 -3.74
CA ASP A 114 -58.00 32.72 -4.43
C ASP A 114 -58.26 33.48 -5.75
N ALA A 115 -58.39 32.74 -6.86
CA ALA A 115 -58.60 33.29 -8.20
C ALA A 115 -59.67 32.49 -8.94
N SER A 116 -60.46 33.17 -9.78
CA SER A 116 -61.43 32.51 -10.65
C SER A 116 -60.75 31.86 -11.86
N GLU A 117 -61.34 30.83 -12.47
CA GLU A 117 -60.81 30.23 -13.73
C GLU A 117 -60.62 31.26 -14.85
N ALA A 118 -61.40 32.35 -14.85
CA ALA A 118 -61.27 33.46 -15.80
C ALA A 118 -59.97 34.28 -15.63
N ASP A 119 -59.34 34.20 -14.45
CA ASP A 119 -58.09 34.90 -14.12
C ASP A 119 -56.84 34.01 -14.34
N ARG A 120 -56.98 32.82 -14.93
CA ARG A 120 -55.90 31.82 -15.12
C ARG A 120 -55.13 31.49 -13.82
N ASN A 121 -55.79 31.55 -12.67
CA ASN A 121 -55.16 31.42 -11.35
C ASN A 121 -54.05 32.46 -11.04
N ALA A 122 -54.05 33.63 -11.72
CA ALA A 122 -52.98 34.62 -11.63
C ALA A 122 -53.17 35.66 -10.49
N ASN A 123 -53.76 35.26 -9.36
CA ASN A 123 -53.78 36.08 -8.14
C ASN A 123 -52.70 35.59 -7.18
N PHE A 124 -51.54 36.24 -7.20
CA PHE A 124 -50.44 35.92 -6.29
C PHE A 124 -49.57 37.15 -6.03
N VAL A 125 -48.92 37.14 -4.87
CA VAL A 125 -48.07 38.23 -4.41
C VAL A 125 -46.75 37.69 -3.90
N ALA A 126 -45.72 38.52 -3.95
CA ALA A 126 -44.44 38.28 -3.30
C ALA A 126 -44.05 39.47 -2.42
N VAL A 127 -43.82 39.23 -1.13
CA VAL A 127 -43.33 40.25 -0.18
C VAL A 127 -41.87 39.97 0.10
N GLY A 128 -40.99 40.91 -0.21
CA GLY A 128 -39.56 40.70 -0.06
C GLY A 128 -38.81 41.84 0.60
N ILE A 129 -37.63 41.49 1.12
CA ILE A 129 -36.70 42.41 1.77
C ILE A 129 -35.31 42.32 1.13
N LEU A 130 -34.55 43.41 1.20
CA LEU A 130 -33.11 43.42 0.99
C LEU A 130 -32.39 43.72 2.30
N VAL A 131 -31.35 42.94 2.60
CA VAL A 131 -30.46 43.13 3.76
C VAL A 131 -29.00 43.15 3.34
N ARG A 132 -28.17 43.91 4.06
CA ARG A 132 -26.74 44.07 3.73
C ARG A 132 -25.94 42.78 4.01
N ARG A 133 -25.01 42.45 3.09
CA ARG A 133 -24.17 41.23 3.16
C ARG A 133 -22.87 41.38 3.94
N GLU A 134 -22.46 42.61 4.28
CA GLU A 134 -21.15 42.93 4.85
C GLU A 134 -21.16 43.06 6.38
N GLY A 135 -20.05 42.68 7.03
CA GLY A 135 -19.83 42.85 8.48
C GLY A 135 -20.29 41.65 9.35
N ARG A 136 -20.76 41.93 10.57
CA ARG A 136 -21.13 40.94 11.62
C ARG A 136 -22.37 40.07 11.29
N PHE A 137 -23.02 40.27 10.14
CA PHE A 137 -24.37 39.75 9.84
C PHE A 137 -24.41 38.51 8.92
N GLY A 138 -23.26 38.01 8.45
CA GLY A 138 -23.17 36.72 7.73
C GLY A 138 -23.75 36.73 6.30
N ARG A 139 -23.79 35.54 5.66
CA ARG A 139 -24.05 35.35 4.20
C ARG A 139 -25.39 35.89 3.67
N LEU A 140 -26.44 35.89 4.49
CA LEU A 140 -27.77 36.42 4.15
C LEU A 140 -28.21 37.57 5.07
N GLY A 141 -27.27 38.24 5.75
CA GLY A 141 -27.60 39.38 6.63
C GLY A 141 -28.62 39.08 7.75
N ARG A 142 -28.78 37.80 8.13
CA ARG A 142 -29.82 37.27 9.04
C ARG A 142 -31.28 37.52 8.60
N GLY A 143 -31.53 37.75 7.32
CA GLY A 143 -32.89 37.97 6.79
C GLY A 143 -33.88 36.84 7.08
N TRP A 144 -33.38 35.61 7.26
CA TRP A 144 -34.19 34.43 7.61
C TRP A 144 -34.97 34.58 8.93
N LEU A 145 -34.52 35.42 9.87
CA LEU A 145 -35.25 35.72 11.11
C LEU A 145 -36.62 36.39 10.85
N LEU A 146 -36.79 37.00 9.68
CA LEU A 146 -38.02 37.65 9.24
C LEU A 146 -38.88 36.76 8.34
N ALA A 147 -38.40 35.58 7.92
CA ALA A 147 -39.08 34.70 6.97
C ALA A 147 -40.54 34.41 7.36
N GLY A 148 -40.77 33.92 8.58
CA GLY A 148 -42.13 33.61 9.05
C GLY A 148 -43.05 34.83 9.18
N LYS A 149 -42.50 36.04 9.35
CA LYS A 149 -43.28 37.29 9.29
C LYS A 149 -43.64 37.65 7.86
N LEU A 150 -42.70 37.50 6.92
CA LEU A 150 -42.91 37.75 5.49
C LEU A 150 -43.93 36.77 4.89
N GLU A 151 -43.89 35.49 5.24
CA GLU A 151 -44.89 34.50 4.83
C GLU A 151 -46.30 34.89 5.29
N LYS A 152 -46.45 35.35 6.54
CA LYS A 152 -47.73 35.85 7.07
C LYS A 152 -48.21 37.10 6.33
N LEU A 153 -47.30 38.04 6.05
CA LEU A 153 -47.62 39.26 5.29
C LEU A 153 -48.03 38.93 3.86
N ALA A 154 -47.31 38.05 3.17
CA ALA A 154 -47.64 37.61 1.81
C ALA A 154 -49.00 36.90 1.77
N ALA A 155 -49.26 35.98 2.72
CA ALA A 155 -50.54 35.29 2.81
C ALA A 155 -51.73 36.23 3.11
N ALA A 156 -51.52 37.26 3.93
CA ALA A 156 -52.53 38.29 4.20
C ALA A 156 -52.79 39.15 2.95
N LEU A 157 -51.72 39.61 2.28
CA LEU A 157 -51.79 40.46 1.09
C LEU A 157 -52.30 39.75 -0.17
N ALA A 158 -52.21 38.42 -0.20
CA ALA A 158 -52.84 37.59 -1.22
C ALA A 158 -54.38 37.52 -1.07
N ARG A 159 -54.91 37.80 0.13
CA ARG A 159 -56.36 37.78 0.43
C ARG A 159 -56.98 39.18 0.47
N ASP A 160 -56.23 40.18 0.92
CA ASP A 160 -56.67 41.58 1.06
C ASP A 160 -55.59 42.51 0.51
N GLU A 161 -55.96 43.46 -0.37
CA GLU A 161 -55.01 44.34 -1.03
C GLU A 161 -54.52 45.52 -0.16
N ALA A 162 -55.00 45.64 1.09
CA ALA A 162 -54.60 46.70 2.00
C ALA A 162 -53.10 46.61 2.39
N VAL A 163 -52.31 47.63 2.01
CA VAL A 163 -50.85 47.69 2.27
C VAL A 163 -50.47 48.18 3.68
N ALA A 164 -51.44 48.53 4.54
CA ALA A 164 -51.19 49.01 5.91
C ALA A 164 -50.26 48.09 6.75
N PRO A 165 -50.36 46.74 6.67
CA PRO A 165 -49.44 45.84 7.36
C PRO A 165 -47.97 45.98 6.93
N LEU A 166 -47.69 46.43 5.70
CA LEU A 166 -46.32 46.67 5.21
C LEU A 166 -45.71 47.94 5.81
N ASP A 167 -46.50 49.01 5.94
CA ASP A 167 -46.04 50.25 6.60
C ASP A 167 -45.80 50.02 8.10
N GLU A 168 -46.62 49.21 8.78
CA GLU A 168 -46.41 48.82 10.18
C GLU A 168 -45.14 47.97 10.36
N PHE A 169 -44.95 46.97 9.50
CA PHE A 169 -43.74 46.13 9.52
C PHE A 169 -42.48 46.97 9.26
N TRP A 170 -42.51 47.90 8.29
CA TRP A 170 -41.40 48.81 8.01
C TRP A 170 -41.07 49.72 9.21
N ALA A 171 -42.09 50.23 9.90
CA ALA A 171 -41.91 51.05 11.10
C ALA A 171 -41.28 50.25 12.27
N ASP A 172 -41.68 48.98 12.50
CA ASP A 172 -41.05 48.10 13.51
C ASP A 172 -39.57 47.85 13.18
N GLN A 173 -39.22 47.59 11.91
CA GLN A 173 -37.81 47.33 11.55
C GLN A 173 -36.94 48.60 11.61
N THR A 174 -37.46 49.76 11.19
CA THR A 174 -36.69 51.01 11.19
C THR A 174 -36.60 51.68 12.57
N SER A 175 -37.56 51.46 13.48
CA SER A 175 -37.50 51.97 14.86
C SER A 175 -36.44 51.24 15.71
N ARG A 176 -36.25 49.94 15.49
CA ARG A 176 -35.18 49.14 16.11
C ARG A 176 -33.78 49.57 15.67
N SER A 177 -33.64 50.11 14.46
CA SER A 177 -32.36 50.64 13.92
C SER A 177 -31.95 52.00 14.50
N LYS A 178 -32.90 52.84 14.94
CA LYS A 178 -32.64 54.22 15.43
C LYS A 178 -32.14 54.32 16.88
N THR A 179 -32.18 53.25 17.67
CA THR A 179 -31.66 53.25 19.04
C THR A 179 -30.19 52.82 19.04
N LYS A 180 -29.28 53.80 19.14
CA LYS A 180 -27.80 53.73 19.36
C LYS A 180 -26.91 54.05 18.14
N HIS A 181 -26.74 55.34 17.87
CA HIS A 181 -25.47 55.89 17.38
C HIS A 181 -24.77 56.61 18.54
N ALA A 182 -23.83 55.94 19.21
CA ALA A 182 -22.85 56.57 20.08
C ALA A 182 -21.50 55.85 19.91
N ASP A 183 -20.44 56.66 19.84
CA ASP A 183 -19.08 56.40 19.39
C ASP A 183 -18.39 55.11 19.86
N SER A 184 -17.72 54.42 18.92
CA SER A 184 -16.46 53.71 19.21
C SER A 184 -15.55 53.67 17.98
N LYS A 185 -14.52 54.54 17.95
CA LYS A 185 -13.35 54.40 17.09
C LYS A 185 -12.41 53.37 17.73
N GLY A 186 -12.26 52.21 17.11
CA GLY A 186 -11.30 51.16 17.48
C GLY A 186 -11.01 50.26 16.28
N SER A 187 -9.73 49.92 16.09
CA SER A 187 -9.16 49.13 14.98
C SER A 187 -10.01 47.90 14.61
N LEU A 188 -10.56 47.91 13.39
CA LEU A 188 -11.38 46.83 12.83
C LEU A 188 -10.47 45.77 12.19
N ARG A 189 -10.21 44.67 12.92
CA ARG A 189 -9.85 43.38 12.30
C ARG A 189 -11.16 42.65 11.98
N ASP A 190 -11.47 42.52 10.70
CA ASP A 190 -12.69 41.89 10.18
C ASP A 190 -12.79 40.39 10.54
N ARG A 191 -13.41 40.10 11.68
CA ARG A 191 -13.91 38.75 12.00
C ARG A 191 -15.30 38.56 11.40
N ALA A 192 -15.37 38.26 10.10
CA ALA A 192 -16.59 37.75 9.51
C ALA A 192 -16.57 36.22 9.60
N ILE A 193 -17.10 35.64 10.67
CA ILE A 193 -17.35 34.19 10.82
C ILE A 193 -18.86 33.96 10.60
N SER A 194 -19.23 32.90 9.87
CA SER A 194 -20.64 32.52 9.68
C SER A 194 -21.27 32.30 11.06
N THR A 195 -22.44 32.87 11.31
CA THR A 195 -23.10 32.88 12.63
C THR A 195 -23.30 31.49 13.27
N VAL A 196 -23.16 30.41 12.50
CA VAL A 196 -23.24 29.02 12.97
C VAL A 196 -21.98 28.57 13.76
N THR A 197 -20.81 29.11 13.47
CA THR A 197 -19.54 28.73 14.14
C THR A 197 -19.23 29.55 15.39
N ALA A 198 -20.14 30.42 15.81
CA ALA A 198 -20.03 31.26 17.00
C ALA A 198 -21.36 31.29 17.77
N ILE A 199 -21.99 30.13 17.94
CA ILE A 199 -23.13 29.97 18.86
C ILE A 199 -22.55 29.99 20.29
N PRO A 200 -22.89 30.97 21.14
CA PRO A 200 -22.55 30.92 22.56
C PRO A 200 -23.22 29.70 23.19
N LYS A 201 -22.59 29.07 24.19
CA LYS A 201 -23.13 27.91 24.94
C LYS A 201 -24.58 28.06 25.47
N ASN A 202 -25.17 29.26 25.44
CA ASN A 202 -26.51 29.55 25.94
C ASN A 202 -27.62 29.61 24.87
N GLU A 203 -27.34 29.42 23.58
CA GLU A 203 -28.38 29.28 22.54
C GLU A 203 -28.32 27.87 21.91
N GLU A 204 -28.98 26.91 22.57
CA GLU A 204 -28.84 25.46 22.29
C GLU A 204 -29.49 24.99 20.97
N ARG A 205 -30.18 25.83 20.18
CA ARG A 205 -30.82 25.43 18.89
C ARG A 205 -30.80 26.53 17.82
N LEU A 206 -30.63 26.12 16.56
CA LEU A 206 -30.73 27.02 15.41
C LEU A 206 -32.15 27.66 15.31
N PRO A 207 -32.26 28.97 14.99
CA PRO A 207 -33.56 29.63 14.85
C PRO A 207 -34.45 29.01 13.78
N ALA A 208 -35.77 29.10 13.99
CA ALA A 208 -36.75 28.72 12.98
C ALA A 208 -36.45 29.45 11.66
N TYR A 209 -36.50 28.73 10.53
CA TYR A 209 -36.15 29.19 9.18
C TYR A 209 -34.65 29.42 8.87
N HIS A 210 -33.72 29.04 9.76
CA HIS A 210 -32.30 29.08 9.41
C HIS A 210 -31.98 28.06 8.29
N PRO A 211 -31.34 28.44 7.17
CA PRO A 211 -31.10 27.53 6.03
C PRO A 211 -30.29 26.27 6.36
N ALA A 212 -29.41 26.34 7.36
CA ALA A 212 -28.64 25.16 7.82
C ALA A 212 -29.50 24.02 8.40
N LEU A 213 -30.76 24.27 8.76
CA LEU A 213 -31.68 23.20 9.20
C LEU A 213 -31.92 22.17 8.08
N ALA A 214 -31.78 22.55 6.82
CA ALA A 214 -31.92 21.64 5.68
C ALA A 214 -30.69 20.75 5.43
N ILE A 215 -29.66 20.78 6.30
CA ILE A 215 -28.41 20.04 6.05
C ILE A 215 -28.60 18.52 6.10
N LEU A 216 -29.49 18.02 6.96
CA LEU A 216 -29.83 16.60 7.00
C LEU A 216 -30.59 16.18 5.75
N GLN A 217 -31.48 17.04 5.24
CA GLN A 217 -32.15 16.84 3.96
C GLN A 217 -31.15 16.87 2.79
N TYR A 218 -30.15 17.75 2.84
CA TYR A 218 -29.06 17.80 1.86
C TYR A 218 -28.26 16.49 1.86
N LEU A 219 -27.87 15.97 3.03
CA LEU A 219 -27.18 14.69 3.13
C LEU A 219 -28.01 13.52 2.61
N ALA A 220 -29.30 13.48 2.94
CA ALA A 220 -30.20 12.43 2.49
C ALA A 220 -30.38 12.46 0.96
N LEU A 221 -30.58 13.65 0.38
CA LEU A 221 -30.80 13.80 -1.06
C LEU A 221 -29.56 13.45 -1.88
N PHE A 222 -28.39 13.96 -1.50
CA PHE A 222 -27.17 13.82 -2.31
C PHE A 222 -26.39 12.53 -2.02
N GLY A 223 -26.65 11.85 -0.91
CA GLY A 223 -25.96 10.61 -0.58
C GLY A 223 -24.43 10.79 -0.57
N PRO A 224 -23.66 9.82 -1.09
CA PRO A 224 -22.21 9.91 -1.27
C PRO A 224 -21.74 11.07 -2.19
N LEU A 225 -22.59 11.64 -3.04
CA LEU A 225 -22.21 12.72 -3.97
C LEU A 225 -21.89 14.05 -3.24
N VAL A 226 -22.27 14.18 -1.97
CA VAL A 226 -21.93 15.33 -1.12
C VAL A 226 -20.42 15.60 -1.08
N PHE A 227 -19.60 14.55 -1.09
CA PHE A 227 -18.14 14.67 -1.07
C PHE A 227 -17.60 15.21 -2.40
N ARG A 228 -18.17 14.78 -3.53
CA ARG A 228 -17.81 15.30 -4.86
C ARG A 228 -18.21 16.77 -5.02
N LEU A 229 -19.40 17.15 -4.53
CA LEU A 229 -19.84 18.56 -4.53
C LEU A 229 -18.96 19.43 -3.63
N GLN A 230 -18.60 18.94 -2.44
CA GLN A 230 -17.69 19.66 -1.55
C GLN A 230 -16.32 19.85 -2.20
N GLN A 231 -15.73 18.81 -2.79
CA GLN A 231 -14.45 18.91 -3.50
C GLN A 231 -14.52 19.93 -4.65
N ALA A 232 -15.56 19.87 -5.47
CA ALA A 232 -15.79 20.85 -6.54
C ALA A 232 -15.90 22.29 -6.00
N ALA A 233 -16.61 22.46 -4.88
CA ALA A 233 -16.77 23.75 -4.22
C ALA A 233 -15.43 24.27 -3.65
N LEU A 234 -14.61 23.40 -3.03
CA LEU A 234 -13.24 23.72 -2.57
C LEU A 234 -12.31 24.10 -3.73
N LEU A 235 -12.51 23.51 -4.90
CA LEU A 235 -11.83 23.88 -6.15
C LEU A 235 -12.38 25.18 -6.78
N ARG A 236 -13.34 25.85 -6.13
CA ARG A 236 -13.98 27.08 -6.58
C ARG A 236 -14.57 26.94 -8.00
N LYS A 237 -15.19 25.80 -8.26
CA LYS A 237 -15.99 25.58 -9.48
C LYS A 237 -17.29 26.37 -9.42
N ARG A 238 -17.82 26.74 -10.60
CA ARG A 238 -19.14 27.34 -10.80
C ARG A 238 -20.19 26.23 -10.82
N ILE A 239 -21.00 26.13 -9.77
CA ILE A 239 -21.92 25.02 -9.53
C ILE A 239 -23.36 25.51 -9.67
N LEU A 240 -24.11 24.89 -10.59
CA LEU A 240 -25.50 25.22 -10.89
C LEU A 240 -26.43 24.08 -10.50
N PHE A 241 -27.34 24.30 -9.55
CA PHE A 241 -28.45 23.40 -9.28
C PHE A 241 -29.63 23.71 -10.21
N VAL A 242 -30.18 22.70 -10.86
CA VAL A 242 -31.32 22.81 -11.77
C VAL A 242 -32.42 21.91 -11.25
N GLY A 243 -33.60 22.46 -10.98
CA GLY A 243 -34.74 21.70 -10.45
C GLY A 243 -36.05 22.45 -10.59
N SER A 244 -37.16 21.78 -10.31
CA SER A 244 -38.49 22.41 -10.31
C SER A 244 -38.83 23.03 -8.94
N PRO A 245 -39.76 24.01 -8.89
CA PRO A 245 -40.31 24.48 -7.61
C PRO A 245 -40.86 23.35 -6.72
N PRO A 246 -40.78 23.45 -5.38
CA PRO A 246 -40.40 24.61 -4.58
C PRO A 246 -38.91 24.97 -4.65
N VAL A 247 -38.61 26.27 -4.66
CA VAL A 247 -37.27 26.85 -4.82
C VAL A 247 -36.54 26.93 -3.47
N ARG A 248 -37.28 27.02 -2.36
CA ARG A 248 -36.72 27.10 -0.99
C ARG A 248 -35.70 25.99 -0.70
N PRO A 249 -36.01 24.69 -0.87
CA PRO A 249 -35.06 23.63 -0.50
C PRO A 249 -33.74 23.74 -1.29
N THR A 250 -33.82 24.06 -2.58
CA THR A 250 -32.63 24.21 -3.43
C THR A 250 -31.81 25.44 -3.04
N CYS A 251 -32.45 26.54 -2.63
CA CYS A 251 -31.75 27.69 -2.05
C CYS A 251 -31.04 27.35 -0.73
N GLU A 252 -31.67 26.53 0.11
CA GLU A 252 -31.07 26.05 1.36
C GLU A 252 -29.88 25.10 1.06
N PHE A 253 -29.94 24.28 0.01
CA PHE A 253 -28.81 23.47 -0.46
C PHE A 253 -27.63 24.30 -0.97
N VAL A 254 -27.91 25.40 -1.70
CA VAL A 254 -26.91 26.39 -2.11
C VAL A 254 -26.19 26.98 -0.89
N TYR A 255 -26.93 27.29 0.18
CA TYR A 255 -26.35 27.74 1.44
C TYR A 255 -25.49 26.65 2.09
N ASN A 256 -26.02 25.44 2.21
CA ASN A 256 -25.35 24.32 2.86
C ASN A 256 -24.02 23.99 2.16
N LEU A 257 -23.98 23.90 0.83
CA LEU A 257 -22.74 23.66 0.10
C LEU A 257 -21.69 24.76 0.32
N SER A 258 -22.10 26.03 0.39
CA SER A 258 -21.20 27.15 0.72
C SER A 258 -20.64 27.05 2.15
N VAL A 259 -21.44 26.60 3.11
CA VAL A 259 -21.01 26.39 4.50
C VAL A 259 -20.06 25.19 4.62
N LEU A 260 -20.40 24.06 4.02
CA LEU A 260 -19.62 22.82 4.04
C LEU A 260 -18.24 22.94 3.35
N SER A 261 -18.10 23.88 2.41
CA SER A 261 -16.85 24.14 1.65
C SER A 261 -16.09 25.39 2.12
N SER A 262 -16.43 25.90 3.31
CA SER A 262 -15.72 27.03 3.94
C SER A 262 -14.39 26.57 4.52
N ILE A 263 -13.36 27.37 4.32
CA ILE A 263 -12.05 27.15 4.95
C ILE A 263 -12.06 27.85 6.31
N SER A 264 -11.63 27.13 7.35
CA SER A 264 -11.58 27.67 8.71
C SER A 264 -10.54 28.78 8.82
N SER A 265 -10.70 29.69 9.79
CA SER A 265 -9.71 30.76 10.02
C SER A 265 -8.35 30.22 10.47
N ARG A 266 -8.32 29.07 11.15
CA ARG A 266 -7.08 28.39 11.55
C ARG A 266 -6.30 27.87 10.35
N ASP A 267 -7.00 27.31 9.37
CA ASP A 267 -6.38 26.82 8.14
C ASP A 267 -6.08 27.97 7.17
N ALA A 268 -6.79 29.09 7.27
CA ALA A 268 -6.53 30.31 6.51
C ALA A 268 -5.13 30.89 6.79
N GLU A 269 -4.58 30.70 7.99
CA GLU A 269 -3.22 31.12 8.34
C GLU A 269 -2.14 30.36 7.56
N GLN A 270 -2.49 29.19 6.98
CA GLN A 270 -1.64 28.42 6.09
C GLN A 270 -1.73 28.90 4.63
N LEU A 271 -2.65 29.82 4.30
CA LEU A 271 -2.80 30.39 2.96
C LEU A 271 -2.06 31.73 2.85
N ALA A 272 -1.67 32.14 1.64
CA ALA A 272 -0.99 33.42 1.47
C ALA A 272 -1.92 34.62 1.72
N PRO A 273 -1.38 35.76 2.20
CA PRO A 273 -2.11 37.03 2.26
C PRO A 273 -2.70 37.39 0.89
N GLY A 274 -3.94 37.89 0.82
CA GLY A 274 -4.64 38.16 -0.44
C GLY A 274 -5.53 37.03 -0.95
N THR A 275 -5.63 35.90 -0.22
CA THR A 275 -6.51 34.77 -0.56
C THR A 275 -7.85 34.79 0.18
N GLU A 276 -8.26 35.92 0.75
CA GLU A 276 -9.46 36.04 1.57
C GLU A 276 -10.73 35.66 0.80
N ARG A 277 -10.73 35.87 -0.54
CA ARG A 277 -11.80 35.44 -1.45
C ARG A 277 -11.93 33.92 -1.57
N LEU A 278 -10.87 33.17 -1.31
CA LEU A 278 -10.87 31.71 -1.33
C LEU A 278 -11.41 31.09 -0.04
N LEU A 279 -11.72 31.86 1.01
CA LEU A 279 -12.22 31.30 2.26
C LEU A 279 -13.65 30.78 2.17
N ARG A 280 -14.44 31.31 1.22
CA ARG A 280 -15.86 31.01 1.07
C ARG A 280 -16.27 30.96 -0.38
N LEU A 281 -17.12 30.00 -0.73
CA LEU A 281 -17.78 29.99 -2.01
C LEU A 281 -18.97 30.97 -2.00
N PRO A 282 -19.01 31.98 -2.88
CA PRO A 282 -20.16 32.88 -3.03
C PRO A 282 -21.46 32.13 -3.35
N SER A 283 -22.52 32.41 -2.59
CA SER A 283 -23.88 31.91 -2.85
C SER A 283 -24.70 32.96 -3.59
N LEU A 284 -25.13 32.66 -4.81
CA LEU A 284 -26.02 33.53 -5.60
C LEU A 284 -27.51 33.20 -5.38
N PHE A 285 -27.79 32.01 -4.82
CA PHE A 285 -29.14 31.47 -4.61
C PHE A 285 -29.94 31.37 -5.90
N SER A 286 -31.21 31.76 -5.91
CA SER A 286 -32.07 31.69 -7.09
C SER A 286 -31.60 32.68 -8.15
N ILE A 287 -31.29 32.16 -9.33
CA ILE A 287 -30.93 32.94 -10.53
C ILE A 287 -31.88 32.61 -11.69
N GLY A 288 -32.17 33.61 -12.51
CA GLY A 288 -33.02 33.48 -13.69
C GLY A 288 -32.33 33.90 -14.97
N VAL A 289 -33.06 33.85 -16.10
CA VAL A 289 -32.55 34.26 -17.43
C VAL A 289 -32.00 35.70 -17.42
N HIS A 290 -32.56 36.57 -16.58
CA HIS A 290 -32.12 37.97 -16.43
C HIS A 290 -30.72 38.12 -15.81
N ASP A 291 -30.23 37.10 -15.09
CA ASP A 291 -28.90 37.12 -14.47
C ASP A 291 -27.78 36.68 -15.42
N ILE A 292 -28.09 36.19 -16.63
CA ILE A 292 -27.08 35.72 -17.60
C ILE A 292 -25.97 36.75 -17.87
N PRO A 293 -26.25 38.05 -18.12
CA PRO A 293 -25.19 39.03 -18.31
C PRO A 293 -24.28 39.18 -17.09
N TYR A 294 -24.84 39.09 -15.88
CA TYR A 294 -24.06 39.13 -14.63
C TYR A 294 -23.17 37.89 -14.49
N LEU A 295 -23.68 36.70 -14.81
CA LEU A 295 -22.89 35.46 -14.80
C LEU A 295 -21.76 35.47 -15.84
N GLU A 296 -21.98 36.09 -17.00
CA GLU A 296 -20.94 36.26 -18.03
C GLU A 296 -19.83 37.24 -17.58
N GLN A 297 -20.18 38.27 -16.81
CA GLN A 297 -19.20 39.20 -16.21
C GLN A 297 -18.35 38.51 -15.15
N LEU A 298 -18.94 37.66 -14.30
CA LEU A 298 -18.20 36.86 -13.30
C LEU A 298 -17.17 35.91 -13.93
N ARG A 299 -17.37 35.52 -15.20
CA ARG A 299 -16.40 34.71 -15.94
C ARG A 299 -15.16 35.51 -16.37
N ASN A 300 -15.32 36.80 -16.69
CA ASN A 300 -14.31 37.67 -17.27
C ASN A 300 -14.25 39.00 -16.47
N PRO A 301 -13.69 39.02 -15.26
CA PRO A 301 -13.64 40.24 -14.45
C PRO A 301 -12.88 41.35 -15.20
N PRO A 302 -13.38 42.61 -15.18
CA PRO A 302 -12.68 43.72 -15.83
C PRO A 302 -11.32 43.96 -15.15
N HIS A 303 -10.25 44.07 -15.94
CA HIS A 303 -8.90 44.38 -15.48
C HIS A 303 -8.90 45.64 -14.60
N SER A 304 -8.87 45.48 -13.27
CA SER A 304 -8.68 46.59 -12.35
C SER A 304 -7.19 46.96 -12.30
N ALA A 305 -6.90 48.21 -12.63
CA ALA A 305 -5.57 48.79 -12.64
C ALA A 305 -4.92 48.77 -11.25
N GLY A 306 -3.85 48.00 -11.09
CA GLY A 306 -3.00 47.98 -9.88
C GLY A 306 -2.09 46.76 -9.87
N GLY A 307 -0.81 46.94 -10.21
CA GLY A 307 0.16 45.89 -10.56
C GLY A 307 0.22 44.63 -9.68
N HIS A 308 0.29 43.45 -10.32
CA HIS A 308 1.48 42.59 -10.37
C HIS A 308 1.26 41.37 -11.31
N THR A 309 2.19 41.18 -12.25
CA THR A 309 2.45 39.99 -13.12
C THR A 309 1.33 39.45 -14.04
N PRO A 310 1.59 39.25 -15.35
CA PRO A 310 0.63 38.67 -16.29
C PRO A 310 0.61 37.13 -16.18
N GLY A 311 -0.55 36.57 -15.81
CA GLY A 311 -0.82 35.13 -15.81
C GLY A 311 -1.61 34.67 -14.58
N HIS A 312 -2.92 34.47 -14.76
CA HIS A 312 -3.91 33.93 -13.80
C HIS A 312 -4.29 34.81 -12.59
N GLU A 313 -5.21 35.76 -12.81
CA GLU A 313 -6.20 36.08 -11.77
C GLU A 313 -7.21 34.90 -11.68
N PRO A 314 -7.60 34.45 -10.46
CA PRO A 314 -8.50 33.31 -10.29
C PRO A 314 -9.91 33.68 -10.77
N ALA A 315 -10.50 32.84 -11.63
CA ALA A 315 -11.92 32.93 -11.96
C ALA A 315 -12.76 32.81 -10.66
N GLU A 316 -13.73 33.72 -10.47
CA GLU A 316 -14.59 33.69 -9.28
C GLU A 316 -15.58 32.53 -9.38
N GLY A 317 -15.33 31.46 -8.61
CA GLY A 317 -16.29 30.37 -8.41
C GLY A 317 -17.54 30.85 -7.68
N TRP A 318 -18.67 30.17 -7.89
CA TRP A 318 -19.94 30.47 -7.21
C TRP A 318 -20.87 29.26 -7.19
N VAL A 319 -21.89 29.30 -6.33
CA VAL A 319 -22.97 28.30 -6.27
C VAL A 319 -24.34 28.98 -6.37
N ALA A 320 -25.21 28.46 -7.24
CA ALA A 320 -26.54 29.01 -7.51
C ALA A 320 -27.56 27.91 -7.85
N CYS A 321 -28.84 28.25 -7.81
CA CYS A 321 -29.92 27.37 -8.26
C CYS A 321 -30.86 28.07 -9.24
N THR A 322 -31.49 27.31 -10.13
CA THR A 322 -32.45 27.84 -11.09
C THR A 322 -33.58 26.85 -11.38
N THR A 323 -34.74 27.41 -11.70
CA THR A 323 -35.88 26.69 -12.27
C THR A 323 -35.91 26.77 -13.80
N ASP A 324 -35.04 27.59 -14.40
CA ASP A 324 -34.99 27.84 -15.83
C ASP A 324 -33.99 26.89 -16.50
N GLU A 325 -34.49 25.80 -17.10
CA GLU A 325 -33.66 24.80 -17.80
C GLU A 325 -32.80 25.40 -18.92
N ILE A 326 -33.21 26.54 -19.49
CA ILE A 326 -32.45 27.24 -20.53
C ILE A 326 -31.04 27.65 -20.06
N ILE A 327 -30.84 27.94 -18.76
CA ILE A 327 -29.52 28.27 -18.22
C ILE A 327 -28.60 27.04 -18.27
N ALA A 328 -29.15 25.84 -18.04
CA ALA A 328 -28.40 24.58 -18.13
C ALA A 328 -27.89 24.32 -19.55
N THR A 329 -28.57 24.81 -20.60
CA THR A 329 -28.09 24.68 -21.99
C THR A 329 -26.86 25.54 -22.29
N LYS A 330 -26.56 26.55 -21.46
CA LYS A 330 -25.44 27.47 -21.64
C LYS A 330 -24.19 26.99 -20.90
N GLN A 331 -23.58 25.92 -21.42
CA GLN A 331 -22.42 25.23 -20.83
C GLN A 331 -21.23 26.14 -20.44
N LYS A 332 -21.09 27.33 -21.04
CA LYS A 332 -20.02 28.28 -20.70
C LYS A 332 -20.23 29.03 -19.38
N LEU A 333 -21.42 28.97 -18.78
CA LEU A 333 -21.76 29.72 -17.56
C LEU A 333 -21.33 29.00 -16.29
N TYR A 334 -21.35 27.67 -16.28
CA TYR A 334 -21.04 26.83 -15.13
C TYR A 334 -19.92 25.83 -15.46
N ASP A 335 -19.33 25.21 -14.45
CA ASP A 335 -18.40 24.08 -14.62
C ASP A 335 -19.08 22.75 -14.30
N ILE A 336 -20.03 22.77 -13.35
CA ILE A 336 -20.79 21.62 -12.91
C ILE A 336 -22.28 21.97 -12.85
N VAL A 337 -23.11 21.10 -13.42
CA VAL A 337 -24.56 21.14 -13.29
C VAL A 337 -25.04 19.97 -12.43
N VAL A 338 -25.98 20.27 -11.54
CA VAL A 338 -26.62 19.31 -10.65
C VAL A 338 -28.11 19.26 -10.98
N GLU A 339 -28.55 18.16 -11.56
CA GLU A 339 -29.95 17.94 -11.94
C GLU A 339 -30.69 17.32 -10.74
N ILE A 340 -31.57 18.10 -10.11
CA ILE A 340 -32.41 17.66 -8.99
C ILE A 340 -33.61 16.87 -9.54
N PRO A 341 -33.91 15.66 -9.02
CA PRO A 341 -35.06 14.86 -9.47
C PRO A 341 -36.39 15.62 -9.34
N HIS A 342 -37.24 15.57 -10.38
CA HIS A 342 -38.55 16.23 -10.38
C HIS A 342 -39.55 15.55 -9.43
N SER A 343 -40.34 16.35 -8.72
CA SER A 343 -41.33 15.88 -7.73
C SER A 343 -42.80 15.94 -8.21
N SER A 344 -43.07 16.18 -9.50
CA SER A 344 -44.44 16.42 -9.99
C SER A 344 -45.14 15.14 -10.46
N ASP A 345 -46.29 14.87 -9.84
CA ASP A 345 -47.34 13.89 -10.18
C ASP A 345 -47.06 12.40 -9.97
N THR A 346 -46.87 11.98 -8.72
CA THR A 346 -46.99 10.57 -8.35
C THR A 346 -47.67 10.33 -7.00
N THR A 347 -48.31 9.17 -6.86
CA THR A 347 -49.01 8.74 -5.63
C THR A 347 -48.08 8.73 -4.40
N PRO A 348 -48.59 8.82 -3.15
CA PRO A 348 -47.76 8.90 -1.94
C PRO A 348 -46.72 7.76 -1.81
N ARG A 349 -47.03 6.60 -2.38
CA ARG A 349 -46.15 5.41 -2.39
C ARG A 349 -45.00 5.51 -3.41
N GLN A 350 -45.20 6.26 -4.50
CA GLN A 350 -44.20 6.56 -5.52
C GLN A 350 -43.34 7.78 -5.15
N GLN A 351 -43.86 8.74 -4.37
CA GLN A 351 -43.08 9.83 -3.79
C GLN A 351 -41.99 9.32 -2.82
N LEU A 352 -42.29 8.29 -2.03
CA LEU A 352 -41.32 7.61 -1.17
C LEU A 352 -40.23 6.86 -1.97
N GLN A 353 -40.52 6.41 -3.20
CA GLN A 353 -39.53 5.78 -4.10
C GLN A 353 -38.71 6.80 -4.90
N GLN A 354 -39.31 7.93 -5.30
CA GLN A 354 -38.60 9.04 -5.98
C GLN A 354 -37.73 9.85 -5.03
N GLN A 355 -38.09 9.96 -3.74
CA GLN A 355 -37.23 10.55 -2.70
C GLN A 355 -35.92 9.79 -2.47
N ARG A 356 -35.76 8.57 -3.02
CA ARG A 356 -34.60 7.70 -2.83
C ARG A 356 -33.62 7.70 -4.01
N GLN A 357 -33.83 8.51 -5.05
CA GLN A 357 -32.88 8.65 -6.16
C GLN A 357 -31.95 9.84 -5.95
N TRP A 358 -30.64 9.59 -5.99
CA TRP A 358 -29.65 10.65 -5.89
C TRP A 358 -29.60 11.51 -7.17
N PRO A 359 -29.33 12.83 -7.04
CA PRO A 359 -29.17 13.75 -8.18
C PRO A 359 -28.08 13.33 -9.17
N ARG A 360 -28.21 13.80 -10.42
CA ARG A 360 -27.18 13.61 -11.45
C ARG A 360 -26.25 14.82 -11.49
N LEU A 361 -24.95 14.57 -11.36
CA LEU A 361 -23.91 15.59 -11.50
C LEU A 361 -23.23 15.43 -12.84
N ARG A 362 -23.06 16.52 -13.58
CA ARG A 362 -22.36 16.54 -14.86
C ARG A 362 -21.37 17.69 -14.95
N THR A 363 -20.27 17.47 -15.66
CA THR A 363 -19.39 18.55 -16.12
C THR A 363 -20.11 19.38 -17.19
N SER A 364 -19.61 20.58 -17.47
CA SER A 364 -20.08 21.40 -18.61
C SER A 364 -19.96 20.69 -19.96
N GLU A 365 -19.08 19.69 -20.07
CA GLU A 365 -18.84 18.89 -21.29
C GLU A 365 -19.80 17.69 -21.39
N GLY A 366 -20.55 17.39 -20.31
CA GLY A 366 -21.55 16.33 -20.26
C GLY A 366 -21.11 15.05 -19.56
N ASP A 367 -19.87 14.99 -19.06
CA ASP A 367 -19.36 13.82 -18.33
C ASP A 367 -20.05 13.67 -16.99
N VAL A 368 -20.46 12.45 -16.66
CA VAL A 368 -21.13 12.13 -15.39
C VAL A 368 -20.11 12.06 -14.27
N ILE A 369 -20.33 12.81 -13.20
CA ILE A 369 -19.51 12.78 -11.99
C ILE A 369 -20.12 11.76 -11.02
N LYS A 370 -19.31 10.79 -10.59
CA LYS A 370 -19.72 9.71 -9.69
C LYS A 370 -18.96 9.77 -8.36
N ALA A 371 -19.55 9.23 -7.30
CA ALA A 371 -18.89 9.06 -6.02
C ALA A 371 -17.86 7.92 -6.07
N SER A 372 -16.71 8.09 -5.41
CA SER A 372 -15.73 7.01 -5.26
C SER A 372 -16.22 5.93 -4.28
N GLN A 373 -15.55 4.78 -4.27
CA GLN A 373 -15.83 3.73 -3.29
C GLN A 373 -15.50 4.19 -1.85
N ARG A 374 -14.48 5.04 -1.66
CA ARG A 374 -14.20 5.68 -0.36
C ARG A 374 -15.28 6.67 0.07
N ASP A 375 -15.85 7.44 -0.86
CA ASP A 375 -16.96 8.36 -0.57
C ASP A 375 -18.20 7.62 -0.05
N VAL A 376 -18.50 6.45 -0.64
CA VAL A 376 -19.60 5.58 -0.17
C VAL A 376 -19.34 5.08 1.25
N ALA A 377 -18.13 4.61 1.55
CA ALA A 377 -17.78 4.14 2.88
C ALA A 377 -17.92 5.24 3.93
N ARG A 378 -17.46 6.47 3.61
CA ARG A 378 -17.61 7.65 4.47
C ARG A 378 -19.06 8.03 4.70
N TYR A 379 -19.88 8.02 3.65
CA TYR A 379 -21.29 8.33 3.77
C TYR A 379 -22.00 7.32 4.67
N ARG A 380 -21.74 6.01 4.49
CA ARG A 380 -22.31 4.96 5.35
C ARG A 380 -21.94 5.17 6.82
N LEU A 381 -20.67 5.48 7.09
CA LEU A 381 -20.20 5.75 8.44
C LEU A 381 -20.92 6.94 9.07
N LEU A 382 -20.99 8.08 8.35
CA LEU A 382 -21.69 9.28 8.81
C LEU A 382 -23.20 9.02 9.02
N HIS A 383 -23.84 8.31 8.07
CA HIS A 383 -25.26 7.95 8.13
C HIS A 383 -25.58 7.11 9.38
N ARG A 384 -24.75 6.10 9.66
CA ARG A 384 -24.90 5.24 10.84
C ARG A 384 -24.83 6.03 12.15
N GLU A 385 -23.90 6.97 12.28
CA GLU A 385 -23.78 7.76 13.50
C GLU A 385 -24.91 8.79 13.66
N LEU A 386 -25.37 9.40 12.57
CA LEU A 386 -26.55 10.27 12.59
C LEU A 386 -27.84 9.52 12.95
N TRP A 387 -27.98 8.27 12.47
CA TRP A 387 -29.11 7.41 12.78
C TRP A 387 -29.16 7.04 14.27
N LYS A 388 -28.02 6.66 14.85
CA LYS A 388 -27.90 6.41 16.30
C LYS A 388 -28.29 7.63 17.12
N HIS A 389 -27.80 8.81 16.75
CA HIS A 389 -28.15 10.06 17.44
C HIS A 389 -29.65 10.35 17.38
N HIS A 390 -30.30 10.12 16.23
CA HIS A 390 -31.75 10.31 16.08
C HIS A 390 -32.58 9.38 16.98
N GLN A 391 -32.16 8.11 17.13
CA GLN A 391 -32.83 7.16 18.01
C GLN A 391 -32.64 7.47 19.49
N HIS A 392 -31.45 7.92 19.90
CA HIS A 392 -31.21 8.37 21.28
C HIS A 392 -32.03 9.61 21.64
N ALA A 393 -32.23 10.56 20.70
CA ALA A 393 -33.04 11.75 20.91
C ALA A 393 -34.56 11.48 20.99
N THR A 394 -35.04 10.38 20.38
CA THR A 394 -36.46 10.01 20.36
C THR A 394 -36.86 9.10 21.53
N LYS A 395 -35.92 8.38 22.14
CA LYS A 395 -36.14 7.53 23.33
C LYS A 395 -36.37 8.29 24.64
N THR A 396 -36.14 9.61 24.70
CA THR A 396 -36.36 10.42 25.92
C THR A 396 -37.83 10.73 26.27
N PHE A 397 -38.83 10.20 25.55
CA PHE A 397 -40.25 10.52 25.82
C PHE A 397 -41.23 9.36 26.06
N HIS A 398 -40.82 8.09 26.00
CA HIS A 398 -41.70 6.97 26.32
C HIS A 398 -40.89 5.77 26.83
N ASP A 399 -40.55 5.76 28.12
CA ASP A 399 -40.40 4.54 28.93
C ASP A 399 -40.24 4.93 30.41
N ASP A 400 -41.38 5.19 31.07
CA ASP A 400 -41.49 5.12 32.55
C ASP A 400 -42.05 3.75 33.00
N ASP A 401 -42.30 2.82 32.07
CA ASP A 401 -42.84 1.50 32.38
C ASP A 401 -42.01 0.42 31.65
N GLU A 402 -40.94 -0.07 32.30
CA GLU A 402 -40.58 -1.51 32.35
C GLU A 402 -39.22 -1.71 33.05
N GLN A 403 -39.25 -1.73 34.39
CA GLN A 403 -38.28 -2.51 35.16
C GLN A 403 -38.65 -3.99 35.06
N ASN A 404 -38.06 -4.72 34.11
CA ASN A 404 -38.08 -6.18 34.12
C ASN A 404 -36.73 -6.73 33.63
N ASP A 405 -35.93 -7.23 34.57
CA ASP A 405 -34.48 -7.44 34.44
C ASP A 405 -34.12 -8.89 34.05
N ASP A 406 -34.87 -9.54 33.14
CA ASP A 406 -34.64 -10.95 32.76
C ASP A 406 -34.65 -11.24 31.24
N ALA A 407 -34.50 -10.23 30.38
CA ALA A 407 -34.29 -10.44 28.95
C ALA A 407 -33.35 -9.39 28.33
N ALA A 408 -32.06 -9.44 28.68
CA ALA A 408 -31.05 -8.73 27.90
C ALA A 408 -30.99 -9.35 26.49
N PRO A 409 -31.19 -8.60 25.39
CA PRO A 409 -31.01 -9.13 24.05
C PRO A 409 -29.56 -9.61 23.87
N LEU A 410 -29.37 -10.77 23.23
CA LEU A 410 -28.05 -11.35 22.90
C LEU A 410 -27.18 -10.48 21.97
N ILE A 411 -27.70 -9.33 21.54
CA ILE A 411 -27.09 -8.36 20.62
C ILE A 411 -27.24 -6.98 21.26
N SER A 412 -26.18 -6.20 21.28
CA SER A 412 -26.21 -4.84 21.85
C SER A 412 -27.20 -3.95 21.07
N HIS A 413 -27.83 -2.99 21.75
CA HIS A 413 -28.71 -2.02 21.08
C HIS A 413 -27.99 -1.26 19.95
N ASP A 414 -26.70 -0.97 20.13
CA ASP A 414 -25.85 -0.33 19.13
C ASP A 414 -25.66 -1.17 17.85
N GLU A 415 -25.62 -2.49 17.97
CA GLU A 415 -25.53 -3.41 16.82
C GLU A 415 -26.86 -3.53 16.07
N ILE A 416 -27.99 -3.44 16.78
CA ILE A 416 -29.32 -3.44 16.17
C ILE A 416 -29.54 -2.14 15.38
N ASP A 417 -29.20 -0.99 15.96
CA ASP A 417 -29.38 0.30 15.30
C ASP A 417 -28.39 0.51 14.14
N ALA A 418 -27.18 -0.02 14.26
CA ALA A 418 -26.25 -0.13 13.16
C ALA A 418 -26.80 -0.92 11.97
N LYS A 419 -27.36 -2.11 12.24
CA LYS A 419 -27.93 -2.97 11.20
C LYS A 419 -29.12 -2.31 10.51
N ARG A 420 -29.98 -1.63 11.27
CA ARG A 420 -31.11 -0.86 10.72
C ARG A 420 -30.63 0.30 9.82
N ALA A 421 -29.58 1.01 10.23
CA ALA A 421 -29.00 2.08 9.42
C ALA A 421 -28.37 1.54 8.11
N ASP A 422 -27.74 0.37 8.16
CA ASP A 422 -27.20 -0.31 6.98
C ASP A 422 -28.31 -0.80 6.04
N ASP A 423 -29.40 -1.35 6.58
CA ASP A 423 -30.58 -1.77 5.80
C ASP A 423 -31.24 -0.56 5.10
N ASP A 424 -31.43 0.56 5.80
CA ASP A 424 -31.97 1.81 5.22
C ASP A 424 -31.06 2.38 4.12
N PHE A 425 -29.73 2.38 4.33
CA PHE A 425 -28.77 2.77 3.30
C PHE A 425 -28.84 1.86 2.07
N ASN A 426 -28.88 0.55 2.26
CA ASN A 426 -28.91 -0.42 1.16
C ASN A 426 -30.21 -0.32 0.34
N GLU A 427 -31.32 0.03 0.96
CA GLU A 427 -32.58 0.32 0.25
C GLU A 427 -32.54 1.60 -0.61
N ALA A 428 -31.68 2.57 -0.25
CA ALA A 428 -31.50 3.83 -0.97
C ALA A 428 -30.27 3.84 -1.90
N PHE A 429 -29.53 2.73 -1.97
CA PHE A 429 -28.26 2.66 -2.70
C PHE A 429 -28.48 2.61 -4.22
N ASP A 430 -27.92 3.59 -4.94
CA ASP A 430 -27.95 3.67 -6.40
C ASP A 430 -26.55 3.43 -7.00
N ASP A 431 -26.36 2.24 -7.58
CA ASP A 431 -25.13 1.84 -8.28
C ASP A 431 -24.76 2.78 -9.44
N SER A 432 -25.73 3.49 -10.03
CA SER A 432 -25.48 4.34 -11.20
C SER A 432 -24.68 5.61 -10.85
N ALA A 433 -24.80 6.07 -9.60
CA ALA A 433 -24.15 7.27 -9.06
C ALA A 433 -22.77 7.01 -8.44
N VAL A 434 -22.33 5.74 -8.39
CA VAL A 434 -21.08 5.31 -7.77
C VAL A 434 -20.14 4.69 -8.82
N GLU A 435 -18.85 4.93 -8.68
CA GLU A 435 -17.82 4.28 -9.50
C GLU A 435 -17.80 2.76 -9.22
N PRO A 436 -17.73 1.88 -10.24
CA PRO A 436 -17.59 0.45 -9.97
C PRO A 436 -16.26 0.17 -9.27
N ILE A 437 -16.23 -0.89 -8.45
CA ILE A 437 -14.97 -1.35 -7.85
C ILE A 437 -13.99 -1.73 -8.98
N THR A 438 -12.79 -1.16 -8.96
CA THR A 438 -11.78 -1.47 -9.98
C THR A 438 -11.31 -2.92 -9.84
N TRP A 439 -10.97 -3.57 -10.96
CA TRP A 439 -10.44 -4.94 -10.94
C TRP A 439 -9.20 -5.07 -10.07
N SER A 440 -8.32 -4.07 -10.08
CA SER A 440 -7.12 -4.06 -9.25
C SER A 440 -7.48 -4.01 -7.76
N ARG A 441 -8.46 -3.19 -7.36
CA ARG A 441 -8.94 -3.13 -5.97
C ARG A 441 -9.62 -4.44 -5.58
N LEU A 442 -10.48 -5.00 -6.44
CA LEU A 442 -11.17 -6.25 -6.19
C LEU A 442 -10.19 -7.44 -6.06
N ALA A 443 -9.23 -7.55 -6.97
CA ALA A 443 -8.21 -8.60 -6.95
C ALA A 443 -7.30 -8.45 -5.73
N TYR A 444 -6.90 -7.23 -5.40
CA TYR A 444 -6.07 -6.96 -4.21
C TYR A 444 -6.84 -7.22 -2.92
N GLN A 445 -8.08 -6.76 -2.77
CA GLN A 445 -8.92 -7.07 -1.61
C GLN A 445 -9.20 -8.56 -1.49
N GLY A 446 -9.44 -9.26 -2.60
CA GLY A 446 -9.60 -10.72 -2.61
C GLY A 446 -8.31 -11.45 -2.19
N PHE A 447 -7.17 -10.99 -2.69
CA PHE A 447 -5.85 -11.51 -2.28
C PHE A 447 -5.59 -11.23 -0.79
N MET A 448 -5.81 -10.01 -0.32
CA MET A 448 -5.60 -9.62 1.07
C MET A 448 -6.54 -10.36 2.00
N TRP A 449 -7.82 -10.51 1.65
CA TRP A 449 -8.79 -11.31 2.40
C TRP A 449 -8.35 -12.78 2.50
N TRP A 450 -7.78 -13.34 1.43
CA TRP A 450 -7.24 -14.68 1.45
C TRP A 450 -5.94 -14.77 2.28
N ALA A 451 -5.04 -13.79 2.13
CA ALA A 451 -3.76 -13.71 2.81
C ALA A 451 -3.92 -13.46 4.33
N SER A 452 -4.97 -12.75 4.73
CA SER A 452 -5.34 -12.48 6.12
C SER A 452 -6.25 -13.55 6.71
N ALA A 453 -6.42 -14.70 6.04
CA ALA A 453 -7.26 -15.82 6.47
C ALA A 453 -8.73 -15.43 6.78
N GLY A 454 -9.25 -14.44 6.05
CA GLY A 454 -10.61 -13.95 6.22
C GLY A 454 -10.75 -12.76 7.16
N GLU A 455 -9.66 -12.26 7.78
CA GLU A 455 -9.68 -10.99 8.48
C GLU A 455 -9.91 -9.86 7.46
N ARG A 456 -11.11 -9.28 7.48
CA ARG A 456 -11.44 -8.15 6.61
C ARG A 456 -10.56 -6.95 6.98
N ASP A 457 -10.10 -6.24 5.95
CA ASP A 457 -9.73 -4.82 6.01
C ASP A 457 -8.34 -4.41 6.51
N ALA A 458 -7.32 -5.29 6.58
CA ALA A 458 -5.97 -4.88 7.00
C ALA A 458 -5.39 -3.68 6.19
N TYR A 459 -5.71 -3.56 4.90
CA TYR A 459 -5.26 -2.46 4.05
C TYR A 459 -6.10 -1.17 4.19
N THR A 460 -7.41 -1.31 4.35
CA THR A 460 -8.34 -0.17 4.50
C THR A 460 -8.55 0.23 5.95
N ALA A 461 -7.94 -0.47 6.91
CA ALA A 461 -8.05 -0.21 8.34
C ALA A 461 -7.58 1.21 8.68
N ALA A 462 -6.41 1.62 8.18
CA ALA A 462 -5.88 2.97 8.37
C ALA A 462 -6.79 4.04 7.75
N GLU A 463 -7.33 3.80 6.54
CA GLU A 463 -8.29 4.72 5.91
C GLU A 463 -9.59 4.83 6.70
N THR A 464 -10.07 3.72 7.25
CA THR A 464 -11.31 3.62 8.05
C THR A 464 -11.14 4.28 9.41
N GLU A 465 -9.99 4.11 10.06
CA GLU A 465 -9.66 4.74 11.33
C GLU A 465 -9.56 6.26 11.17
N LEU A 466 -8.86 6.73 10.14
CA LEU A 466 -8.80 8.14 9.78
C LEU A 466 -10.19 8.73 9.51
N ASP A 467 -11.04 8.02 8.77
CA ASP A 467 -12.40 8.47 8.48
C ASP A 467 -13.29 8.46 9.74
N ARG A 468 -13.07 7.54 10.69
CA ARG A 468 -13.73 7.51 12.00
C ARG A 468 -13.31 8.69 12.88
N ASP A 469 -12.03 9.03 12.91
CA ASP A 469 -11.52 10.20 13.64
C ASP A 469 -12.13 11.51 13.10
N LEU A 470 -12.36 11.57 11.79
CA LEU A 470 -13.01 12.72 11.16
C LEU A 470 -14.47 12.85 11.58
N VAL A 471 -15.21 11.74 11.77
CA VAL A 471 -16.58 11.76 12.30
C VAL A 471 -16.61 12.28 13.74
N GLY A 472 -15.67 11.84 14.59
CA GLY A 472 -15.57 12.28 15.99
C GLY A 472 -16.79 11.89 16.83
N ASP A 473 -16.88 12.43 18.05
CA ASP A 473 -18.01 12.18 18.95
C ASP A 473 -19.20 13.07 18.60
N ILE A 474 -20.12 12.55 17.78
CA ILE A 474 -21.37 13.24 17.44
C ILE A 474 -22.26 13.41 18.68
N ALA A 475 -22.15 12.55 19.70
CA ALA A 475 -22.93 12.68 20.93
C ALA A 475 -22.52 13.90 21.77
N ALA A 476 -21.30 14.42 21.58
CA ALA A 476 -20.87 15.69 22.17
C ALA A 476 -21.64 16.92 21.64
N TYR A 477 -22.45 16.75 20.58
CA TYR A 477 -23.32 17.77 19.97
C TYR A 477 -24.82 17.53 20.25
N ALA A 478 -25.15 17.00 21.43
CA ALA A 478 -26.50 16.54 21.81
C ALA A 478 -27.67 17.48 21.42
N ASP A 479 -27.45 18.80 21.39
CA ASP A 479 -28.49 19.80 21.15
C ASP A 479 -28.57 20.34 19.70
N SER A 480 -27.57 20.09 18.82
CA SER A 480 -27.62 20.47 17.39
C SER A 480 -26.76 19.58 16.49
N VAL A 481 -27.42 18.61 15.84
CA VAL A 481 -26.82 17.67 14.88
C VAL A 481 -26.29 18.38 13.63
N GLU A 482 -26.92 19.48 13.22
CA GLU A 482 -26.51 20.28 12.06
C GLU A 482 -25.09 20.82 12.22
N THR A 483 -24.74 21.22 13.45
CA THR A 483 -23.41 21.73 13.80
C THR A 483 -22.36 20.62 13.75
N ALA A 484 -22.71 19.40 14.17
CA ALA A 484 -21.83 18.23 14.09
C ALA A 484 -21.48 17.88 12.64
N VAL A 485 -22.46 17.91 11.73
CA VAL A 485 -22.25 17.68 10.30
C VAL A 485 -21.32 18.73 9.70
N ILE A 486 -21.53 20.02 10.00
CA ILE A 486 -20.66 21.10 9.50
C ILE A 486 -19.21 20.89 9.99
N ALA A 487 -19.04 20.56 11.27
CA ALA A 487 -17.73 20.30 11.85
C ALA A 487 -17.00 19.13 11.17
N TYR A 488 -17.73 18.05 10.82
CA TYR A 488 -17.18 16.91 10.08
C TYR A 488 -16.55 17.32 8.74
N PHE A 489 -17.28 18.07 7.92
CA PHE A 489 -16.80 18.51 6.60
C PHE A 489 -15.67 19.56 6.70
N HIS A 490 -15.64 20.35 7.76
CA HIS A 490 -14.52 21.25 8.04
C HIS A 490 -13.26 20.48 8.42
N ARG A 491 -13.35 19.45 9.28
CA ARG A 491 -12.21 18.57 9.60
C ARG A 491 -11.65 17.87 8.35
N GLN A 492 -12.51 17.42 7.44
CA GLN A 492 -12.10 16.89 6.13
C GLN A 492 -11.32 17.92 5.29
N SER A 493 -11.80 19.17 5.25
CA SER A 493 -11.12 20.26 4.53
C SER A 493 -9.77 20.59 5.16
N SER A 494 -9.69 20.63 6.50
CA SER A 494 -8.45 20.88 7.24
C SER A 494 -7.41 19.78 7.01
N LEU A 495 -7.84 18.51 6.95
CA LEU A 495 -6.94 17.38 6.65
C LEU A 495 -6.26 17.57 5.29
N LEU A 496 -7.03 17.87 4.25
CA LEU A 496 -6.53 18.09 2.90
C LEU A 496 -5.55 19.26 2.83
N ILE A 497 -5.90 20.41 3.45
CA ILE A 497 -5.03 21.60 3.46
C ILE A 497 -3.72 21.32 4.22
N ARG A 498 -3.79 20.68 5.39
CA ARG A 498 -2.61 20.36 6.20
C ARG A 498 -1.63 19.44 5.47
N VAL A 499 -2.12 18.39 4.82
CA VAL A 499 -1.25 17.45 4.08
C VAL A 499 -0.59 18.15 2.89
N LEU A 500 -1.33 18.98 2.15
CA LEU A 500 -0.74 19.78 1.07
C LEU A 500 0.33 20.74 1.62
N SER A 501 0.09 21.37 2.77
CA SER A 501 1.07 22.26 3.41
C SER A 501 2.37 21.52 3.74
N GLN A 502 2.26 20.31 4.31
CA GLN A 502 3.41 19.48 4.66
C GLN A 502 4.25 19.09 3.43
N LEU A 503 3.62 18.73 2.31
CA LEU A 503 4.33 18.32 1.09
C LEU A 503 5.11 19.47 0.45
N ILE A 504 4.54 20.66 0.47
CA ILE A 504 5.22 21.85 -0.07
C ILE A 504 6.39 22.24 0.85
N GLU A 505 6.23 22.12 2.17
CA GLU A 505 7.32 22.38 3.13
C GLU A 505 8.48 21.38 2.95
N SER A 506 8.21 20.09 2.73
CA SER A 506 9.25 19.08 2.55
C SER A 506 10.07 19.23 1.26
N GLU A 507 9.45 19.59 0.12
CA GLU A 507 10.20 19.80 -1.13
C GLU A 507 11.18 21.00 -1.04
N HIS A 508 10.90 21.98 -0.19
CA HIS A 508 11.76 23.17 0.00
C HIS A 508 12.97 22.93 0.93
N GLU A 509 13.01 21.80 1.65
CA GLU A 509 14.17 21.38 2.46
C GLU A 509 15.21 20.58 1.64
N ASP A 510 14.81 20.03 0.49
CA ASP A 510 15.63 19.18 -0.40
C ASP A 510 16.33 19.95 -1.56
N GLU A 511 16.47 21.28 -1.47
CA GLU A 511 17.08 22.18 -2.48
C GLU A 511 18.62 22.02 -2.64
N GLU A 512 19.17 20.80 -2.56
CA GLU A 512 20.52 20.45 -3.08
C GLU A 512 20.47 19.65 -4.41
N ARG A 513 19.30 19.58 -5.07
CA ARG A 513 19.20 19.03 -6.44
C ARG A 513 19.20 20.15 -7.47
N GLU A 514 20.38 20.46 -8.01
CA GLU A 514 20.52 21.18 -9.27
C GLU A 514 19.97 20.30 -10.40
N ASP A 515 18.75 20.57 -10.87
CA ASP A 515 18.45 20.57 -12.31
C ASP A 515 17.09 21.20 -12.62
N ASN A 516 17.10 21.93 -13.73
CA ASN A 516 16.15 22.96 -14.09
C ASN A 516 14.97 22.38 -14.89
N GLU A 517 14.04 21.66 -14.24
CA GLU A 517 12.73 21.33 -14.81
C GLU A 517 11.59 21.42 -13.78
N GLY A 518 11.05 22.63 -13.63
CA GLY A 518 9.61 22.85 -13.41
C GLY A 518 9.08 22.85 -11.97
N ASP A 519 8.22 23.82 -11.71
CA ASP A 519 7.36 24.04 -10.54
C ASP A 519 6.40 22.86 -10.18
N ALA A 520 6.75 21.59 -10.36
CA ALA A 520 5.84 20.45 -10.12
C ALA A 520 6.00 19.88 -8.71
N LEU A 521 4.90 19.86 -7.93
CA LEU A 521 4.82 19.13 -6.67
C LEU A 521 4.54 17.65 -6.96
N TRP A 522 5.39 16.75 -6.47
CA TRP A 522 5.13 15.31 -6.56
C TRP A 522 4.17 14.85 -5.46
N ILE A 523 3.11 14.14 -5.84
CA ILE A 523 2.12 13.57 -4.92
C ILE A 523 2.04 12.08 -5.20
N ASP A 524 2.46 11.26 -4.24
CA ASP A 524 2.41 9.81 -4.38
C ASP A 524 1.07 9.22 -3.89
N ARG A 525 1.00 7.89 -3.88
CA ARG A 525 -0.20 7.15 -3.47
C ARG A 525 -0.53 7.34 -1.99
N ASP A 526 0.48 7.36 -1.13
CA ASP A 526 0.32 7.47 0.31
C ASP A 526 -0.11 8.90 0.66
N ASP A 527 0.39 9.89 -0.06
CA ASP A 527 -0.05 11.28 0.03
C ASP A 527 -1.52 11.45 -0.35
N LEU A 528 -1.97 10.83 -1.45
CA LEU A 528 -3.38 10.81 -1.80
C LEU A 528 -4.25 10.18 -0.69
N SER A 529 -3.78 9.09 -0.08
CA SER A 529 -4.51 8.45 1.03
C SER A 529 -4.55 9.36 2.28
N ARG A 530 -3.43 10.02 2.62
CA ARG A 530 -3.31 11.00 3.71
C ARG A 530 -4.19 12.22 3.52
N MET A 531 -4.34 12.70 2.29
CA MET A 531 -5.29 13.77 1.93
C MET A 531 -6.76 13.33 2.06
N GLY A 532 -7.01 12.05 2.30
CA GLY A 532 -8.35 11.51 2.36
C GLY A 532 -8.98 11.30 0.98
N LEU A 533 -8.20 11.00 -0.07
CA LEU A 533 -8.71 10.67 -1.42
C LEU A 533 -8.70 9.16 -1.67
N ASP A 534 -9.48 8.67 -2.63
CA ASP A 534 -9.51 7.24 -2.96
C ASP A 534 -8.36 6.87 -3.91
N THR A 535 -7.37 6.11 -3.40
CA THR A 535 -6.20 5.71 -4.20
C THR A 535 -6.54 4.78 -5.36
N TRP A 536 -7.75 4.24 -5.43
CA TRP A 536 -8.23 3.37 -6.50
C TRP A 536 -9.19 4.05 -7.47
N SER A 537 -9.68 5.26 -7.17
CA SER A 537 -10.57 6.01 -8.04
C SER A 537 -9.80 6.64 -9.20
N GLU A 538 -10.23 6.39 -10.43
CA GLU A 538 -9.66 7.04 -11.61
C GLU A 538 -9.91 8.55 -11.60
N ALA A 539 -11.04 9.02 -11.08
CA ALA A 539 -11.35 10.44 -10.98
C ALA A 539 -10.48 11.17 -9.93
N ASP A 540 -10.10 10.49 -8.84
CA ASP A 540 -9.14 11.05 -7.88
C ASP A 540 -7.69 10.94 -8.38
N ARG A 541 -7.36 9.86 -9.11
CA ARG A 541 -6.07 9.73 -9.80
C ARG A 541 -5.90 10.74 -10.93
N ALA A 542 -6.93 11.05 -11.70
CA ALA A 542 -6.87 12.03 -12.80
C ALA A 542 -6.57 13.46 -12.34
N LYS A 543 -6.72 13.75 -11.04
CA LYS A 543 -6.28 15.00 -10.41
C LYS A 543 -4.77 15.02 -10.12
N ALA A 544 -4.10 13.87 -10.19
CA ALA A 544 -2.65 13.72 -10.22
C ALA A 544 -2.22 13.43 -11.68
N ASN A 545 -1.34 14.25 -12.24
CA ASN A 545 -0.94 14.14 -13.64
C ASN A 545 -0.18 12.82 -13.85
N MET A 546 -0.83 11.79 -14.42
CA MET A 546 -0.17 10.52 -14.71
C MET A 546 0.73 10.66 -15.95
N PRO A 547 1.98 10.18 -15.91
CA PRO A 547 2.93 10.28 -17.03
C PRO A 547 2.60 9.36 -18.22
N MET A 548 1.52 8.56 -18.16
CA MET A 548 1.19 7.60 -19.22
C MET A 548 0.43 8.30 -20.36
N LEU A 549 1.00 8.27 -21.56
CA LEU A 549 0.39 8.85 -22.75
C LEU A 549 -0.91 8.10 -23.12
N ALA A 550 -2.00 8.83 -23.31
CA ALA A 550 -3.25 8.27 -23.85
C ALA A 550 -3.07 7.75 -25.29
N GLU A 551 -2.19 8.39 -26.07
CA GLU A 551 -1.93 8.07 -27.47
C GLU A 551 -0.42 7.83 -27.70
N PRO A 552 0.15 6.72 -27.18
CA PRO A 552 1.58 6.48 -27.21
C PRO A 552 2.16 6.41 -28.63
N TRP A 553 1.35 6.04 -29.63
CA TRP A 553 1.75 5.99 -31.05
C TRP A 553 2.15 7.35 -31.63
N LYS A 554 1.79 8.46 -30.97
CA LYS A 554 2.27 9.80 -31.36
C LYS A 554 3.74 10.03 -31.01
N LYS A 555 4.23 9.40 -29.93
CA LYS A 555 5.62 9.56 -29.45
C LYS A 555 6.50 8.37 -29.85
N TYR A 556 5.98 7.15 -29.75
CA TYR A 556 6.74 5.91 -29.97
C TYR A 556 6.35 5.28 -31.31
N LYS A 557 7.33 5.17 -32.22
CA LYS A 557 7.16 4.52 -33.51
C LYS A 557 7.40 3.01 -33.36
N ALA A 558 6.56 2.19 -34.00
CA ALA A 558 6.79 0.75 -34.06
C ALA A 558 8.09 0.43 -34.83
N PHE A 559 8.92 -0.47 -34.29
CA PHE A 559 10.10 -0.98 -34.98
C PHE A 559 9.67 -1.75 -36.23
N LYS A 560 10.35 -1.53 -37.36
CA LYS A 560 10.05 -2.21 -38.63
C LYS A 560 11.00 -3.41 -38.79
N PRO A 561 10.51 -4.66 -38.66
CA PRO A 561 11.37 -5.83 -38.81
C PRO A 561 11.94 -5.96 -40.23
N LEU A 562 13.11 -6.59 -40.34
CA LEU A 562 13.68 -6.99 -41.62
C LEU A 562 12.78 -8.05 -42.28
N ASN A 563 12.57 -7.94 -43.59
CA ASN A 563 11.82 -8.94 -44.35
C ASN A 563 12.76 -10.08 -44.80
N LEU A 564 12.94 -11.08 -43.94
CA LEU A 564 13.76 -12.28 -44.21
C LEU A 564 12.86 -13.54 -44.23
N PRO A 565 12.09 -13.77 -45.32
CA PRO A 565 11.09 -14.84 -45.38
C PRO A 565 11.70 -16.25 -45.32
N ASP A 566 12.96 -16.39 -45.72
CA ASP A 566 13.73 -17.63 -45.77
C ASP A 566 14.76 -17.75 -44.62
N ARG A 567 14.50 -17.10 -43.46
CA ARG A 567 15.31 -17.23 -42.24
C ARG A 567 15.53 -18.70 -41.86
N GLN A 568 16.75 -19.06 -41.43
CA GLN A 568 17.11 -20.45 -41.10
C GLN A 568 17.39 -20.66 -39.62
N TRP A 569 17.66 -19.60 -38.84
CA TRP A 569 17.91 -19.73 -37.40
C TRP A 569 16.83 -20.49 -36.62
N PRO A 570 15.52 -20.43 -36.94
CA PRO A 570 14.51 -21.19 -36.19
C PRO A 570 14.63 -22.71 -36.32
N ASN A 571 15.36 -23.19 -37.34
CA ASN A 571 15.57 -24.61 -37.62
C ASN A 571 16.94 -25.13 -37.14
N LYS A 572 17.71 -24.28 -36.44
CA LYS A 572 19.05 -24.62 -35.94
C LYS A 572 19.01 -24.78 -34.42
N THR A 573 19.95 -25.56 -33.91
CA THR A 573 20.16 -25.74 -32.47
C THR A 573 21.62 -25.42 -32.15
N ILE A 574 21.88 -24.88 -30.97
CA ILE A 574 23.25 -24.63 -30.52
C ILE A 574 23.88 -25.98 -30.15
N GLU A 575 25.03 -26.30 -30.75
CA GLU A 575 25.72 -27.59 -30.54
C GLU A 575 27.10 -27.43 -29.87
N LYS A 576 27.62 -26.20 -29.80
CA LYS A 576 28.93 -25.87 -29.23
C LYS A 576 28.85 -24.52 -28.51
N PRO A 577 29.69 -24.28 -27.48
CA PRO A 577 29.76 -22.95 -26.86
C PRO A 577 30.33 -21.92 -27.85
N PRO A 578 29.90 -20.65 -27.76
CA PRO A 578 30.52 -19.54 -28.48
C PRO A 578 31.91 -19.24 -27.89
N ARG A 579 32.65 -18.36 -28.56
CA ARG A 579 33.74 -17.63 -27.89
C ARG A 579 33.12 -16.69 -26.86
N TRP A 580 33.62 -16.73 -25.62
CA TRP A 580 33.12 -15.86 -24.55
C TRP A 580 34.06 -14.69 -24.34
N LEU A 581 33.50 -13.49 -24.27
CA LEU A 581 34.14 -12.33 -23.65
C LEU A 581 33.35 -11.87 -22.43
N SER A 582 34.07 -11.65 -21.32
CA SER A 582 33.55 -10.94 -20.16
C SER A 582 33.91 -9.45 -20.27
N THR A 583 32.90 -8.58 -20.16
CA THR A 583 33.06 -7.11 -20.10
C THR A 583 32.77 -6.55 -18.69
N ASP A 584 32.80 -7.40 -17.67
CA ASP A 584 32.52 -7.01 -16.27
C ASP A 584 33.41 -5.86 -15.79
N LEU A 585 34.70 -5.85 -16.17
CA LEU A 585 35.69 -4.87 -15.72
C LEU A 585 35.63 -3.52 -16.43
N ARG A 586 34.87 -3.44 -17.54
CA ARG A 586 34.68 -2.21 -18.33
C ARG A 586 33.21 -1.82 -18.37
N ASP A 587 32.39 -2.53 -19.15
CA ASP A 587 30.97 -2.17 -19.31
C ASP A 587 30.17 -2.41 -18.02
N GLY A 588 30.46 -3.48 -17.30
CA GLY A 588 29.86 -3.73 -15.97
C GLY A 588 30.35 -2.72 -14.93
N ASN A 589 31.62 -2.33 -14.96
CA ASN A 589 32.18 -1.42 -13.97
C ASN A 589 31.71 0.03 -14.13
N GLN A 590 31.54 0.50 -15.38
CA GLN A 590 31.10 1.88 -15.64
C GLN A 590 29.66 2.14 -15.19
N SER A 591 28.83 1.09 -15.09
CA SER A 591 27.42 1.18 -14.72
C SER A 591 27.17 1.16 -13.21
N LEU A 592 28.22 1.05 -12.40
CA LEU A 592 28.11 1.04 -10.94
C LEU A 592 28.05 2.47 -10.41
N VAL A 593 27.18 2.69 -9.42
CA VAL A 593 27.13 3.95 -8.66
C VAL A 593 28.49 4.25 -8.02
N ASP A 594 29.08 3.22 -7.40
CA ASP A 594 30.44 3.25 -6.88
C ASP A 594 31.32 2.29 -7.67
N PRO A 595 32.13 2.75 -8.64
CA PRO A 595 33.01 1.90 -9.44
C PRO A 595 33.95 1.03 -8.58
N MET A 596 34.41 -0.08 -9.17
CA MET A 596 35.43 -0.92 -8.55
C MET A 596 36.74 -0.17 -8.39
N ASP A 597 37.38 -0.33 -7.23
CA ASP A 597 38.76 0.10 -7.05
C ASP A 597 39.76 -0.85 -7.74
N GLY A 598 41.04 -0.48 -7.74
CA GLY A 598 42.08 -1.25 -8.41
C GLY A 598 42.29 -2.67 -7.85
N GLU A 599 42.02 -2.90 -6.56
CA GLU A 599 42.14 -4.24 -5.95
C GLU A 599 40.90 -5.09 -6.24
N GLN A 600 39.70 -4.50 -6.22
CA GLN A 600 38.48 -5.17 -6.66
C GLN A 600 38.58 -5.61 -8.12
N LYS A 601 39.03 -4.73 -9.02
CA LYS A 601 39.29 -5.09 -10.42
C LYS A 601 40.31 -6.22 -10.55
N TRP A 602 41.36 -6.21 -9.73
CA TRP A 602 42.39 -7.25 -9.70
C TRP A 602 41.81 -8.60 -9.30
N MET A 603 41.07 -8.67 -8.20
CA MET A 603 40.43 -9.89 -7.72
C MET A 603 39.42 -10.44 -8.73
N TYR A 604 38.64 -9.56 -9.37
CA TYR A 604 37.65 -9.95 -10.37
C TYR A 604 38.33 -10.50 -11.64
N PHE A 605 39.41 -9.88 -12.12
CA PHE A 605 40.20 -10.41 -13.24
C PHE A 605 40.75 -11.82 -12.96
N GLN A 606 41.30 -12.03 -11.77
CA GLN A 606 41.79 -13.35 -11.35
C GLN A 606 40.66 -14.38 -11.26
N MET A 607 39.47 -13.98 -10.82
CA MET A 607 38.29 -14.84 -10.86
C MET A 607 37.95 -15.22 -12.31
N LEU A 608 37.81 -14.25 -13.23
CA LEU A 608 37.44 -14.51 -14.61
C LEU A 608 38.40 -15.47 -15.32
N THR A 609 39.71 -15.28 -15.14
CA THR A 609 40.73 -16.18 -15.69
C THR A 609 40.65 -17.58 -15.09
N ARG A 610 40.39 -17.71 -13.77
CA ARG A 610 40.17 -18.99 -13.09
C ARG A 610 38.92 -19.71 -13.60
N LEU A 611 37.82 -18.99 -13.84
CA LEU A 611 36.58 -19.55 -14.39
C LEU A 611 36.78 -20.09 -15.81
N GLY A 612 37.76 -19.56 -16.56
CA GLY A 612 38.14 -20.06 -17.88
C GLY A 612 37.87 -19.07 -19.03
N TYR A 613 37.49 -17.82 -18.75
CA TYR A 613 37.36 -16.80 -19.79
C TYR A 613 38.71 -16.55 -20.47
N LYS A 614 38.69 -16.52 -21.81
CA LYS A 614 39.88 -16.34 -22.65
C LYS A 614 39.98 -14.97 -23.31
N GLU A 615 38.89 -14.21 -23.29
CA GLU A 615 38.84 -12.84 -23.76
C GLU A 615 38.16 -12.01 -22.67
N ILE A 616 38.83 -10.96 -22.20
CA ILE A 616 38.37 -10.15 -21.08
C ILE A 616 38.57 -8.68 -21.44
N GLU A 617 37.48 -7.91 -21.46
CA GLU A 617 37.55 -6.46 -21.63
C GLU A 617 37.85 -5.81 -20.28
N VAL A 618 39.09 -5.35 -20.12
CA VAL A 618 39.64 -4.99 -18.81
C VAL A 618 39.43 -3.53 -18.42
N SER A 619 39.27 -2.64 -19.41
CA SER A 619 39.24 -1.19 -19.15
C SER A 619 38.86 -0.34 -20.37
N PHE A 620 38.60 0.94 -20.12
CA PHE A 620 38.55 2.02 -21.11
C PHE A 620 39.70 3.03 -20.85
N PRO A 621 40.94 2.66 -21.21
CA PRO A 621 42.17 3.30 -20.69
C PRO A 621 42.41 4.71 -21.22
N SER A 622 41.81 5.09 -22.34
CA SER A 622 41.87 6.46 -22.83
C SER A 622 40.95 7.43 -22.07
N ALA A 623 39.91 6.92 -21.41
CA ALA A 623 38.92 7.74 -20.69
C ALA A 623 39.30 8.01 -19.23
N SER A 624 40.08 7.12 -18.59
CA SER A 624 40.45 7.23 -17.17
C SER A 624 41.90 6.80 -16.91
N GLN A 625 42.58 7.52 -16.03
CA GLN A 625 43.95 7.17 -15.61
C GLN A 625 43.97 5.86 -14.79
N THR A 626 42.96 5.62 -13.95
CA THR A 626 42.83 4.38 -13.16
C THR A 626 42.77 3.15 -14.07
N ASP A 627 42.04 3.27 -15.17
CA ASP A 627 41.89 2.21 -16.18
C ASP A 627 43.17 1.97 -16.96
N PHE A 628 43.88 3.04 -17.31
CA PHE A 628 45.21 2.95 -17.92
C PHE A 628 46.20 2.24 -16.98
N ASP A 629 46.25 2.65 -15.71
CA ASP A 629 47.18 2.11 -14.70
C ASP A 629 46.85 0.65 -14.38
N PHE A 630 45.57 0.29 -14.30
CA PHE A 630 45.13 -1.09 -14.11
C PHE A 630 45.56 -1.98 -15.29
N THR A 631 45.37 -1.51 -16.52
CA THR A 631 45.79 -2.25 -17.73
C THR A 631 47.30 -2.47 -17.74
N GLN A 632 48.08 -1.41 -17.46
CA GLN A 632 49.54 -1.52 -17.37
C GLN A 632 49.98 -2.44 -16.22
N ARG A 633 49.31 -2.40 -15.07
CA ARG A 633 49.58 -3.32 -13.94
C ARG A 633 49.37 -4.78 -14.36
N LEU A 634 48.30 -5.10 -15.10
CA LEU A 634 48.07 -6.45 -15.63
C LEU A 634 49.18 -6.88 -16.58
N VAL A 635 49.59 -6.00 -17.50
CA VAL A 635 50.63 -6.27 -18.50
C VAL A 635 52.02 -6.46 -17.85
N GLN A 636 52.36 -5.62 -16.88
CA GLN A 636 53.70 -5.60 -16.28
C GLN A 636 53.90 -6.68 -15.21
N THR A 637 52.82 -7.17 -14.58
CA THR A 637 52.95 -8.14 -13.49
C THR A 637 53.12 -9.56 -14.04
N PRO A 638 54.28 -10.21 -13.84
CA PRO A 638 54.54 -11.52 -14.45
C PRO A 638 53.60 -12.61 -13.94
N GLY A 639 53.08 -13.42 -14.86
CA GLY A 639 52.28 -14.62 -14.55
C GLY A 639 50.81 -14.36 -14.18
N ILE A 640 50.37 -13.10 -14.16
CA ILE A 640 48.98 -12.75 -13.83
C ILE A 640 48.03 -12.95 -15.01
N VAL A 641 48.47 -12.58 -16.22
CA VAL A 641 47.71 -12.83 -17.45
C VAL A 641 48.19 -14.16 -18.05
N PRO A 642 47.35 -15.21 -18.10
CA PRO A 642 47.71 -16.48 -18.74
C PRO A 642 48.02 -16.32 -20.24
N ASP A 643 48.85 -17.20 -20.80
CA ASP A 643 49.31 -17.13 -22.19
C ASP A 643 48.19 -17.33 -23.24
N ASP A 644 47.06 -17.89 -22.82
CA ASP A 644 45.88 -18.13 -23.65
C ASP A 644 44.78 -17.06 -23.46
N VAL A 645 45.03 -16.02 -22.67
CA VAL A 645 44.08 -14.93 -22.40
C VAL A 645 44.42 -13.69 -23.24
N TRP A 646 43.39 -13.10 -23.84
CA TRP A 646 43.43 -11.86 -24.58
C TRP A 646 42.89 -10.71 -23.73
N LEU A 647 43.67 -9.63 -23.60
CA LEU A 647 43.22 -8.40 -22.97
C LEU A 647 42.53 -7.52 -24.02
N GLN A 648 41.24 -7.23 -23.83
CA GLN A 648 40.51 -6.29 -24.66
C GLN A 648 40.42 -4.91 -23.98
N VAL A 649 40.59 -3.85 -24.76
CA VAL A 649 40.44 -2.46 -24.31
C VAL A 649 39.60 -1.67 -25.31
N LEU A 650 38.72 -0.81 -24.79
CA LEU A 650 37.82 0.00 -25.59
C LEU A 650 38.45 1.36 -25.97
N SER A 651 38.18 1.85 -27.17
CA SER A 651 38.44 3.23 -27.56
C SER A 651 37.39 3.74 -28.57
N PRO A 652 36.98 5.01 -28.51
CA PRO A 652 36.19 5.60 -29.57
C PRO A 652 37.08 5.87 -30.79
N CYS A 653 36.44 6.11 -31.94
CA CYS A 653 37.09 6.54 -33.18
C CYS A 653 37.64 7.98 -33.10
N ARG A 654 38.67 8.21 -32.27
CA ARG A 654 39.46 9.45 -32.20
C ARG A 654 40.94 9.12 -32.04
N LYS A 655 41.81 9.63 -32.93
CA LYS A 655 43.21 9.18 -33.04
C LYS A 655 44.00 9.33 -31.74
N GLU A 656 43.82 10.42 -31.01
CA GLU A 656 44.48 10.67 -29.73
C GLU A 656 44.08 9.66 -28.65
N LEU A 657 42.81 9.24 -28.64
CA LEU A 657 42.31 8.23 -27.71
C LEU A 657 42.75 6.83 -28.13
N ILE A 658 42.72 6.52 -29.42
CA ILE A 658 43.22 5.26 -29.99
C ILE A 658 44.70 5.08 -29.62
N ARG A 659 45.52 6.13 -29.80
CA ARG A 659 46.94 6.08 -29.43
C ARG A 659 47.14 5.77 -27.96
N ARG A 660 46.42 6.48 -27.08
CA ARG A 660 46.51 6.25 -25.63
C ARG A 660 46.06 4.84 -25.24
N THR A 661 45.04 4.31 -25.91
CA THR A 661 44.55 2.96 -25.66
C THR A 661 45.57 1.89 -26.08
N VAL A 662 46.21 2.05 -27.25
CA VAL A 662 47.32 1.17 -27.67
C VAL A 662 48.51 1.29 -26.72
N ASP A 663 48.85 2.51 -26.27
CA ASP A 663 49.94 2.73 -25.32
C ASP A 663 49.72 1.99 -23.99
N SER A 664 48.46 1.82 -23.55
CA SER A 664 48.11 1.08 -22.32
C SER A 664 48.39 -0.43 -22.40
N LEU A 665 48.54 -0.97 -23.61
CA LEU A 665 48.78 -2.39 -23.88
C LEU A 665 50.24 -2.70 -24.24
N LYS A 666 51.13 -1.72 -24.24
CA LYS A 666 52.55 -1.94 -24.54
C LYS A 666 53.14 -3.00 -23.62
N GLY A 667 53.63 -4.09 -24.22
CA GLY A 667 54.20 -5.25 -23.52
C GLY A 667 53.23 -6.42 -23.32
N ALA A 668 51.95 -6.29 -23.70
CA ALA A 668 50.99 -7.39 -23.67
C ALA A 668 51.40 -8.49 -24.66
N LYS A 669 51.18 -9.77 -24.33
CA LYS A 669 51.42 -10.88 -25.27
C LYS A 669 50.34 -10.96 -26.34
N LYS A 670 49.09 -10.75 -25.93
CA LYS A 670 47.87 -10.88 -26.73
C LYS A 670 46.89 -9.77 -26.36
N ALA A 671 46.48 -8.99 -27.34
CA ALA A 671 45.61 -7.85 -27.11
C ALA A 671 44.54 -7.71 -28.20
N ILE A 672 43.33 -7.30 -27.80
CA ILE A 672 42.24 -6.93 -28.69
C ILE A 672 42.03 -5.42 -28.55
N LEU A 673 42.23 -4.68 -29.64
CA LEU A 673 41.84 -3.27 -29.71
C LEU A 673 40.40 -3.19 -30.22
N HIS A 674 39.49 -2.76 -29.34
CA HIS A 674 38.08 -2.59 -29.68
C HIS A 674 37.79 -1.11 -29.98
N LEU A 675 37.50 -0.80 -31.25
CA LEU A 675 37.00 0.51 -31.67
C LEU A 675 35.50 0.50 -31.91
N TYR A 676 34.84 1.61 -31.61
CA TYR A 676 33.42 1.76 -31.88
C TYR A 676 33.08 3.13 -32.48
N LEU A 677 32.02 3.14 -33.29
CA LEU A 677 31.40 4.34 -33.84
C LEU A 677 29.89 4.10 -33.98
N ALA A 678 29.07 5.03 -33.49
CA ALA A 678 27.62 4.90 -33.58
C ALA A 678 27.15 5.04 -35.03
N THR A 679 26.30 4.10 -35.49
CA THR A 679 25.82 4.06 -36.88
C THR A 679 24.30 4.23 -37.02
N SER A 680 23.56 4.39 -35.92
CA SER A 680 22.11 4.61 -36.02
C SER A 680 21.79 6.01 -36.56
N PRO A 681 20.68 6.16 -37.31
CA PRO A 681 20.25 7.46 -37.81
C PRO A 681 20.07 8.50 -36.70
N CYS A 682 19.65 8.07 -35.51
CA CYS A 682 19.48 8.93 -34.34
C CYS A 682 20.82 9.58 -33.93
N PHE A 683 21.87 8.76 -33.77
CA PHE A 683 23.19 9.26 -33.36
C PHE A 683 23.89 10.05 -34.47
N GLN A 684 23.80 9.59 -35.72
CA GLN A 684 24.34 10.32 -36.87
C GLN A 684 23.77 11.74 -36.95
N GLN A 685 22.45 11.91 -36.77
CA GLN A 685 21.77 13.21 -36.88
C GLN A 685 21.96 14.08 -35.64
N ILE A 686 21.83 13.52 -34.44
CA ILE A 686 21.72 14.30 -33.20
C ILE A 686 23.09 14.49 -32.53
N VAL A 687 23.92 13.44 -32.50
CA VAL A 687 25.17 13.44 -31.73
C VAL A 687 26.35 13.87 -32.59
N PHE A 688 26.50 13.28 -33.77
CA PHE A 688 27.65 13.51 -34.63
C PHE A 688 27.42 14.57 -35.70
N ASN A 689 26.16 14.82 -36.07
CA ASN A 689 25.77 15.65 -37.20
C ASN A 689 26.56 15.28 -38.48
N MET A 690 26.62 13.96 -38.75
CA MET A 690 27.32 13.36 -39.89
C MET A 690 26.35 12.63 -40.81
N ASN A 691 26.71 12.55 -42.09
CA ASN A 691 26.03 11.69 -43.05
C ASN A 691 26.71 10.29 -43.14
N ASP A 692 26.11 9.39 -43.93
CA ASP A 692 26.57 8.01 -44.11
C ASP A 692 28.02 7.94 -44.65
N GLU A 693 28.37 8.81 -45.61
CA GLU A 693 29.70 8.86 -46.25
C GLU A 693 30.78 9.35 -45.28
N GLU A 694 30.47 10.39 -44.50
CA GLU A 694 31.35 10.93 -43.45
C GLU A 694 31.58 9.91 -42.33
N THR A 695 30.54 9.17 -41.96
CA THR A 695 30.61 8.10 -40.95
C THR A 695 31.55 6.98 -41.43
N ILE A 696 31.40 6.52 -42.67
CA ILE A 696 32.28 5.49 -43.28
C ILE A 696 33.72 6.02 -43.35
N ALA A 697 33.93 7.25 -43.82
CA ALA A 697 35.24 7.85 -43.93
C ALA A 697 35.98 7.90 -42.59
N LEU A 698 35.28 8.29 -41.51
CA LEU A 698 35.84 8.32 -40.15
C LEU A 698 36.20 6.92 -39.64
N ALA A 699 35.32 5.93 -39.84
CA ALA A 699 35.59 4.54 -39.44
C ALA A 699 36.83 3.97 -40.16
N VAL A 700 36.96 4.23 -41.47
CA VAL A 700 38.11 3.82 -42.28
C VAL A 700 39.38 4.53 -41.83
N GLU A 701 39.33 5.84 -41.60
CA GLU A 701 40.48 6.62 -41.14
C GLU A 701 41.00 6.11 -39.79
N CYS A 702 40.11 5.88 -38.83
CA CYS A 702 40.48 5.37 -37.51
C CYS A 702 41.02 3.93 -37.59
N THR A 703 40.44 3.07 -38.41
CA THR A 703 40.92 1.69 -38.61
C THR A 703 42.31 1.66 -39.24
N LYS A 704 42.56 2.48 -40.27
CA LYS A 704 43.90 2.60 -40.88
C LYS A 704 44.92 3.14 -39.88
N TYR A 705 44.52 4.10 -39.05
CA TYR A 705 45.40 4.62 -38.01
C TYR A 705 45.71 3.54 -36.97
N ALA A 706 44.70 2.84 -36.46
CA ALA A 706 44.86 1.73 -35.52
C ALA A 706 45.82 0.67 -36.05
N ARG A 707 45.65 0.24 -37.31
CA ARG A 707 46.56 -0.69 -37.99
C ARG A 707 48.00 -0.17 -38.04
N SER A 708 48.18 1.11 -38.39
CA SER A 708 49.51 1.72 -38.52
C SER A 708 50.30 1.79 -37.21
N ILE A 709 49.62 1.76 -36.05
CA ILE A 709 50.23 1.82 -34.72
C ILE A 709 50.14 0.49 -33.94
N THR A 710 49.67 -0.58 -34.58
CA THR A 710 49.55 -1.93 -33.99
C THR A 710 50.18 -2.96 -34.92
N LYS A 711 49.37 -3.57 -35.80
CA LYS A 711 49.74 -4.63 -36.74
C LYS A 711 50.93 -4.28 -37.65
N ASP A 712 50.98 -3.04 -38.14
CA ASP A 712 52.02 -2.60 -39.08
C ASP A 712 53.22 -1.94 -38.38
N ASP A 713 53.15 -1.65 -37.07
CA ASP A 713 54.21 -0.98 -36.32
C ASP A 713 55.26 -2.00 -35.82
N PRO A 714 56.52 -1.92 -36.28
CA PRO A 714 57.57 -2.84 -35.83
C PRO A 714 57.85 -2.76 -34.32
N GLU A 715 57.60 -1.62 -33.67
CA GLU A 715 57.76 -1.49 -32.22
C GLU A 715 56.72 -2.30 -31.43
N GLN A 716 55.60 -2.65 -32.07
CA GLN A 716 54.50 -3.43 -31.48
C GLN A 716 54.51 -4.90 -31.89
N ALA A 717 55.53 -5.37 -32.64
CA ALA A 717 55.61 -6.75 -33.13
C ALA A 717 55.73 -7.83 -32.04
N GLY A 718 56.03 -7.43 -30.80
CA GLY A 718 56.03 -8.32 -29.63
C GLY A 718 54.64 -8.70 -29.11
N THR A 719 53.60 -7.99 -29.56
CA THR A 719 52.20 -8.22 -29.17
C THR A 719 51.44 -8.85 -30.34
N GLN A 720 50.70 -9.91 -30.08
CA GLN A 720 49.72 -10.42 -31.05
C GLN A 720 48.45 -9.55 -30.96
N TRP A 721 48.11 -8.87 -32.06
CA TRP A 721 46.98 -7.94 -32.12
C TRP A 721 45.79 -8.55 -32.84
N HIS A 722 44.64 -8.53 -32.16
CA HIS A 722 43.33 -8.66 -32.77
C HIS A 722 42.63 -7.30 -32.78
N TYR A 723 41.72 -7.14 -33.72
CA TYR A 723 40.95 -5.92 -33.88
C TYR A 723 39.46 -6.23 -33.84
N GLU A 724 38.75 -5.48 -33.01
CA GLU A 724 37.31 -5.52 -32.90
C GLU A 724 36.74 -4.17 -33.33
N PHE A 725 35.70 -4.19 -34.16
CA PHE A 725 34.96 -3.00 -34.52
C PHE A 725 33.47 -3.18 -34.25
N SER A 726 32.88 -2.21 -33.54
CA SER A 726 31.46 -2.14 -33.29
C SER A 726 30.81 -1.00 -34.07
N PRO A 727 29.92 -1.27 -35.04
CA PRO A 727 28.85 -0.33 -35.39
C PRO A 727 27.91 -0.16 -34.19
N GLU A 728 28.25 0.75 -33.28
CA GLU A 728 27.49 0.99 -32.05
C GLU A 728 26.06 1.44 -32.41
N THR A 729 25.07 1.07 -31.59
CA THR A 729 23.63 1.16 -31.90
C THR A 729 23.21 0.33 -33.14
N PHE A 730 23.84 -0.82 -33.38
CA PHE A 730 23.53 -1.73 -34.49
C PHE A 730 22.04 -2.13 -34.55
N SER A 731 21.41 -2.41 -33.40
CA SER A 731 19.98 -2.80 -33.34
C SER A 731 19.02 -1.74 -33.92
N ASP A 732 19.39 -0.45 -33.90
CA ASP A 732 18.65 0.67 -34.49
C ASP A 732 19.23 1.16 -35.83
N SER A 733 20.37 0.61 -36.25
CA SER A 733 21.01 0.95 -37.52
C SER A 733 20.30 0.28 -38.70
N LYS A 734 20.36 0.92 -39.88
CA LYS A 734 19.89 0.28 -41.11
C LYS A 734 20.81 -0.92 -41.42
N PRO A 735 20.28 -2.15 -41.58
CA PRO A 735 21.10 -3.35 -41.77
C PRO A 735 22.08 -3.23 -42.95
N GLU A 736 21.65 -2.61 -44.05
CA GLU A 736 22.48 -2.41 -45.25
C GLU A 736 23.64 -1.44 -44.99
N PHE A 737 23.41 -0.39 -44.21
CA PHE A 737 24.44 0.60 -43.87
C PHE A 737 25.45 0.04 -42.87
N ALA A 738 24.99 -0.69 -41.86
CA ALA A 738 25.89 -1.38 -40.93
C ALA A 738 26.82 -2.37 -41.66
N LEU A 739 26.28 -3.07 -42.67
CA LEU A 739 27.06 -3.94 -43.55
C LEU A 739 28.11 -3.15 -44.35
N GLU A 740 27.74 -2.01 -44.95
CA GLU A 740 28.64 -1.15 -45.72
C GLU A 740 29.79 -0.60 -44.88
N VAL A 741 29.51 -0.12 -43.66
CA VAL A 741 30.54 0.32 -42.71
C VAL A 741 31.49 -0.82 -42.36
N CYS A 742 30.97 -2.01 -42.07
CA CYS A 742 31.80 -3.16 -41.74
C CYS A 742 32.67 -3.63 -42.94
N GLU A 743 32.14 -3.61 -44.17
CA GLU A 743 32.94 -3.90 -45.36
C GLU A 743 34.10 -2.91 -45.54
N ALA A 744 33.85 -1.62 -45.34
CA ALA A 744 34.87 -0.60 -45.43
C ALA A 744 35.95 -0.75 -44.34
N VAL A 745 35.55 -1.06 -43.10
CA VAL A 745 36.46 -1.35 -41.99
C VAL A 745 37.27 -2.62 -42.25
N LYS A 746 36.65 -3.68 -42.77
CA LYS A 746 37.33 -4.93 -43.15
C LYS A 746 38.42 -4.65 -44.18
N ALA A 747 38.11 -3.87 -45.22
CA ALA A 747 39.07 -3.47 -46.24
C ALA A 747 40.22 -2.61 -45.68
N ALA A 748 39.96 -1.78 -44.67
CA ALA A 748 40.99 -0.97 -44.01
C ALA A 748 41.93 -1.80 -43.12
N TRP A 749 41.42 -2.81 -42.42
CA TRP A 749 42.18 -3.66 -41.51
C TRP A 749 42.95 -4.79 -42.22
N GLU A 750 42.42 -5.29 -43.33
CA GLU A 750 42.94 -6.44 -44.10
C GLU A 750 43.09 -7.71 -43.24
N PRO A 751 41.99 -8.28 -42.71
CA PRO A 751 42.03 -9.52 -41.94
C PRO A 751 42.41 -10.73 -42.81
N THR A 752 42.80 -11.81 -42.15
CA THR A 752 43.09 -13.11 -42.76
C THR A 752 42.22 -14.20 -42.15
N VAL A 753 42.31 -15.43 -42.65
CA VAL A 753 41.56 -16.56 -42.06
C VAL A 753 42.17 -16.95 -40.70
N GLU A 754 43.49 -16.82 -40.58
CA GLU A 754 44.25 -17.11 -39.36
C GLU A 754 44.11 -16.01 -38.30
N ASP A 755 43.89 -14.77 -38.74
CA ASP A 755 43.69 -13.58 -37.91
C ASP A 755 42.42 -12.83 -38.36
N PRO A 756 41.23 -13.35 -37.97
CA PRO A 756 39.96 -12.79 -38.38
C PRO A 756 39.66 -11.50 -37.61
N ILE A 757 39.05 -10.53 -38.30
CA ILE A 757 38.50 -9.33 -37.64
C ILE A 757 37.26 -9.70 -36.84
N ILE A 758 37.07 -9.08 -35.68
CA ILE A 758 35.84 -9.22 -34.89
C ILE A 758 34.89 -8.07 -35.27
N PHE A 759 33.69 -8.40 -35.74
CA PHE A 759 32.60 -7.43 -35.84
C PHE A 759 31.62 -7.70 -34.72
N ASN A 760 31.60 -6.81 -33.73
CA ASN A 760 30.64 -6.87 -32.64
C ASN A 760 29.39 -6.07 -33.02
N LEU A 761 28.22 -6.71 -32.93
CA LEU A 761 26.96 -6.16 -33.41
C LEU A 761 26.04 -5.89 -32.21
N PRO A 762 26.24 -4.78 -31.47
CA PRO A 762 25.58 -4.57 -30.19
C PRO A 762 24.09 -4.25 -30.33
N ALA A 763 23.26 -4.86 -29.48
CA ALA A 763 21.95 -4.29 -29.17
C ALA A 763 22.13 -3.29 -28.02
N THR A 764 22.80 -2.16 -28.30
CA THR A 764 23.12 -1.09 -27.33
C THR A 764 21.88 -0.63 -26.56
N VAL A 765 20.77 -0.53 -27.30
CA VAL A 765 19.42 -0.55 -26.74
C VAL A 765 18.68 -1.73 -27.37
N GLU A 766 17.99 -2.50 -26.56
CA GLU A 766 17.13 -3.57 -27.05
C GLU A 766 15.86 -2.97 -27.68
N MET A 767 15.87 -2.76 -29.00
CA MET A 767 14.80 -2.00 -29.70
C MET A 767 13.53 -2.81 -30.02
N SER A 768 13.64 -4.13 -30.10
CA SER A 768 12.56 -5.02 -30.55
C SER A 768 12.65 -6.41 -29.92
N THR A 769 11.82 -7.35 -30.36
CA THR A 769 11.85 -8.74 -29.92
C THR A 769 13.09 -9.48 -30.43
N PRO A 770 13.57 -10.52 -29.73
CA PRO A 770 14.88 -11.15 -30.00
C PRO A 770 14.96 -11.83 -31.37
N ASN A 771 13.83 -12.27 -31.93
CA ASN A 771 13.77 -12.84 -33.28
C ASN A 771 14.11 -11.81 -34.37
N VAL A 772 13.86 -10.51 -34.13
CA VAL A 772 14.21 -9.45 -35.09
C VAL A 772 15.72 -9.19 -35.08
N TYR A 773 16.34 -9.23 -33.89
CA TYR A 773 17.79 -9.17 -33.77
C TYR A 773 18.45 -10.38 -34.42
N ALA A 774 17.92 -11.60 -34.21
CA ALA A 774 18.40 -12.79 -34.91
C ALA A 774 18.29 -12.69 -36.45
N ASP A 775 17.20 -12.10 -36.98
CA ASP A 775 17.07 -11.81 -38.42
C ASP A 775 18.14 -10.81 -38.91
N GLN A 776 18.46 -9.77 -38.13
CA GLN A 776 19.54 -8.81 -38.45
C GLN A 776 20.92 -9.50 -38.48
N ILE A 777 21.19 -10.37 -37.51
CA ILE A 777 22.44 -11.15 -37.44
C ILE A 777 22.55 -12.14 -38.59
N GLU A 778 21.47 -12.87 -38.91
CA GLU A 778 21.45 -13.80 -40.03
C GLU A 778 21.67 -13.06 -41.35
N PHE A 779 21.02 -11.91 -41.54
CA PHE A 779 21.24 -11.04 -42.70
C PHE A 779 22.69 -10.61 -42.79
N PHE A 780 23.30 -10.10 -41.71
CA PHE A 780 24.70 -9.69 -41.71
C PHE A 780 25.61 -10.87 -42.10
N CYS A 781 25.45 -12.03 -41.46
CA CYS A 781 26.27 -13.22 -41.70
C CYS A 781 26.16 -13.74 -43.14
N ARG A 782 25.00 -13.60 -43.80
CA ARG A 782 24.79 -14.04 -45.18
C ARG A 782 25.38 -13.08 -46.22
N ASN A 783 25.48 -11.79 -45.90
CA ASN A 783 25.79 -10.76 -46.88
C ASN A 783 27.21 -10.18 -46.75
N ILE A 784 27.86 -10.32 -45.60
CA ILE A 784 29.25 -9.89 -45.43
C ILE A 784 30.19 -10.79 -46.26
N SER A 785 31.02 -10.18 -47.10
CA SER A 785 31.94 -10.91 -47.97
C SER A 785 33.13 -11.47 -47.19
N GLU A 786 33.73 -12.57 -47.68
CA GLU A 786 34.86 -13.26 -47.02
C GLU A 786 34.55 -13.61 -45.56
N ARG A 787 33.33 -14.14 -45.30
CA ARG A 787 32.79 -14.45 -43.96
C ARG A 787 33.73 -15.30 -43.10
N GLU A 788 34.57 -16.12 -43.72
CA GLU A 788 35.61 -16.94 -43.06
C GLU A 788 36.73 -16.13 -42.41
N LYS A 789 36.91 -14.86 -42.78
CA LYS A 789 37.88 -13.91 -42.18
C LYS A 789 37.27 -13.08 -41.05
N ILE A 790 36.06 -13.43 -40.61
CA ILE A 790 35.26 -12.61 -39.70
C ILE A 790 34.79 -13.46 -38.54
N CYS A 791 34.89 -12.91 -37.33
CA CYS A 791 34.21 -13.40 -36.15
C CYS A 791 33.04 -12.46 -35.84
N VAL A 792 31.81 -12.96 -35.92
CA VAL A 792 30.62 -12.15 -35.56
C VAL A 792 30.38 -12.28 -34.06
N SER A 793 30.49 -11.15 -33.36
CA SER A 793 30.28 -11.03 -31.91
C SER A 793 28.93 -10.39 -31.59
N LEU A 794 28.33 -10.82 -30.50
CA LEU A 794 27.05 -10.35 -29.99
C LEU A 794 27.26 -9.62 -28.68
N HIS A 795 26.64 -8.45 -28.52
CA HIS A 795 26.65 -7.68 -27.28
C HIS A 795 25.25 -7.13 -27.01
N PRO A 796 24.29 -7.97 -26.59
CA PRO A 796 22.92 -7.53 -26.35
C PRO A 796 22.74 -6.99 -24.92
N HIS A 797 22.19 -5.78 -24.80
CA HIS A 797 21.62 -5.26 -23.56
C HIS A 797 20.19 -5.75 -23.35
N ASN A 798 19.62 -5.48 -22.18
CA ASN A 798 18.40 -6.13 -21.69
C ASN A 798 17.19 -5.20 -21.51
N ASP A 799 17.08 -4.12 -22.30
CA ASP A 799 16.08 -3.06 -22.08
C ASP A 799 14.62 -3.55 -22.15
N ARG A 800 14.37 -4.67 -22.85
CA ARG A 800 13.05 -5.32 -22.96
C ARG A 800 13.01 -6.67 -22.25
N GLY A 801 14.05 -7.00 -21.48
CA GLY A 801 14.14 -8.22 -20.68
C GLY A 801 14.41 -9.49 -21.50
N CYS A 802 14.94 -9.38 -22.72
CA CYS A 802 15.17 -10.53 -23.60
C CYS A 802 16.61 -10.69 -24.13
N ALA A 803 17.63 -10.12 -23.48
CA ALA A 803 19.03 -10.22 -23.91
C ALA A 803 19.54 -11.67 -24.07
N VAL A 804 19.19 -12.55 -23.13
CA VAL A 804 19.56 -13.99 -23.19
C VAL A 804 18.96 -14.66 -24.42
N ALA A 805 17.67 -14.41 -24.69
CA ALA A 805 17.02 -14.94 -25.88
C ALA A 805 17.61 -14.35 -27.16
N ALA A 806 17.92 -13.05 -27.17
CA ALA A 806 18.57 -12.39 -28.31
C ALA A 806 19.92 -13.06 -28.62
N ALA A 807 20.74 -13.34 -27.61
CA ALA A 807 22.03 -13.99 -27.77
C ALA A 807 21.93 -15.45 -28.26
N GLU A 808 21.01 -16.25 -27.71
CA GLU A 808 20.83 -17.64 -28.14
C GLU A 808 20.31 -17.75 -29.58
N LEU A 809 19.31 -16.95 -29.95
CA LEU A 809 18.76 -16.95 -31.31
C LEU A 809 19.77 -16.41 -32.32
N ALA A 810 20.56 -15.40 -31.96
CA ALA A 810 21.61 -14.87 -32.82
C ALA A 810 22.81 -15.84 -33.00
N GLN A 811 23.12 -16.68 -32.02
CA GLN A 811 24.06 -17.80 -32.20
C GLN A 811 23.51 -18.80 -33.24
N MET A 812 22.22 -19.14 -33.16
CA MET A 812 21.57 -19.98 -34.19
C MET A 812 21.58 -19.30 -35.57
N ALA A 813 21.54 -17.97 -35.62
CA ALA A 813 21.65 -17.17 -36.83
C ALA A 813 23.04 -17.16 -37.47
N GLY A 814 24.09 -17.59 -36.75
CA GLY A 814 25.44 -17.74 -37.27
C GLY A 814 26.50 -16.87 -36.61
N ALA A 815 26.22 -16.29 -35.43
CA ALA A 815 27.24 -15.62 -34.63
C ALA A 815 28.23 -16.62 -34.01
N ASP A 816 29.46 -16.16 -33.77
CA ASP A 816 30.59 -16.97 -33.31
C ASP A 816 30.97 -16.69 -31.85
N ARG A 817 30.65 -15.48 -31.36
CA ARG A 817 31.15 -14.91 -30.11
C ARG A 817 30.04 -14.15 -29.37
N VAL A 818 30.12 -14.14 -28.04
CA VAL A 818 29.20 -13.40 -27.15
C VAL A 818 29.99 -12.62 -26.11
N GLU A 819 29.64 -11.35 -25.97
CA GLU A 819 30.10 -10.42 -24.94
C GLU A 819 28.97 -10.21 -23.93
N GLY A 820 29.32 -10.26 -22.65
CA GLY A 820 28.36 -10.00 -21.58
C GLY A 820 29.04 -9.91 -20.22
N THR A 821 28.25 -10.02 -19.16
CA THR A 821 28.74 -9.95 -17.77
C THR A 821 28.18 -11.07 -16.93
N LEU A 822 28.84 -11.37 -15.81
CA LEU A 822 28.30 -12.30 -14.82
C LEU A 822 27.05 -11.69 -14.17
N PHE A 823 25.94 -12.44 -14.19
CA PHE A 823 24.64 -12.00 -13.67
C PHE A 823 24.07 -10.75 -14.33
N GLY A 824 24.49 -10.43 -15.55
CA GLY A 824 23.90 -9.38 -16.38
C GLY A 824 24.09 -7.97 -15.83
N ASN A 825 25.19 -7.69 -15.13
CA ASN A 825 25.57 -6.31 -14.80
C ASN A 825 25.86 -5.48 -16.07
N GLY A 826 25.69 -4.16 -15.99
CA GLY A 826 25.91 -3.25 -17.12
C GLY A 826 24.94 -2.07 -17.08
N GLU A 827 25.06 -1.20 -18.07
CA GLU A 827 24.25 0.02 -18.16
C GLU A 827 22.73 -0.25 -18.14
N ARG A 828 21.98 0.54 -17.35
CA ARG A 828 20.50 0.54 -17.23
C ARG A 828 19.91 -0.81 -16.78
N THR A 829 19.64 -1.69 -17.75
CA THR A 829 19.03 -3.01 -17.57
C THR A 829 20.05 -4.13 -17.62
N GLY A 830 21.31 -3.79 -17.93
CA GLY A 830 22.43 -4.71 -17.93
C GLY A 830 22.75 -5.33 -19.29
N ASN A 831 23.92 -5.98 -19.33
CA ASN A 831 24.32 -6.84 -20.43
C ASN A 831 23.62 -8.19 -20.36
N VAL A 832 23.79 -9.01 -21.41
CA VAL A 832 23.42 -10.43 -21.33
C VAL A 832 24.19 -11.14 -20.22
N ASP A 833 23.46 -11.96 -19.46
CA ASP A 833 24.01 -12.73 -18.35
C ASP A 833 24.77 -13.97 -18.84
N LEU A 834 26.09 -13.96 -18.67
CA LEU A 834 26.99 -15.04 -19.04
C LEU A 834 26.84 -16.29 -18.16
N VAL A 835 26.38 -16.16 -16.91
CA VAL A 835 26.07 -17.30 -16.04
C VAL A 835 24.85 -18.04 -16.61
N THR A 836 23.80 -17.28 -16.93
CA THR A 836 22.59 -17.85 -17.54
C THR A 836 22.89 -18.51 -18.88
N LEU A 837 23.62 -17.85 -19.80
CA LEU A 837 23.97 -18.46 -21.08
C LEU A 837 24.84 -19.72 -20.93
N GLY A 838 25.84 -19.69 -20.05
CA GLY A 838 26.70 -20.84 -19.81
C GLY A 838 25.94 -22.04 -19.24
N LEU A 839 25.06 -21.82 -18.26
CA LEU A 839 24.28 -22.89 -17.64
C LEU A 839 23.07 -23.33 -18.48
N ASN A 840 22.55 -22.48 -19.38
CA ASN A 840 21.62 -22.90 -20.42
C ASN A 840 22.26 -23.95 -21.33
N LEU A 841 23.51 -23.76 -21.77
CA LEU A 841 24.24 -24.80 -22.51
C LEU A 841 24.44 -26.06 -21.66
N TYR A 842 24.86 -25.90 -20.40
CA TYR A 842 25.13 -27.02 -19.49
C TYR A 842 23.90 -27.93 -19.32
N THR A 843 22.71 -27.34 -19.11
CA THR A 843 21.45 -28.10 -18.97
C THR A 843 20.97 -28.76 -20.27
N GLN A 844 21.48 -28.33 -21.43
CA GLN A 844 21.28 -29.01 -22.72
C GLN A 844 22.38 -30.04 -23.05
N GLY A 845 23.31 -30.31 -22.11
CA GLY A 845 24.38 -31.29 -22.29
C GLY A 845 25.60 -30.77 -23.06
N ILE A 846 25.73 -29.45 -23.20
CA ILE A 846 26.86 -28.79 -23.88
C ILE A 846 27.75 -28.12 -22.83
N HIS A 847 29.00 -28.59 -22.70
CA HIS A 847 29.93 -27.99 -21.75
C HIS A 847 30.26 -26.53 -22.15
N PRO A 848 30.00 -25.53 -21.30
CA PRO A 848 30.18 -24.11 -21.67
C PRO A 848 31.64 -23.68 -21.78
N LYS A 849 32.57 -24.53 -21.30
CA LYS A 849 34.02 -24.25 -21.15
C LYS A 849 34.32 -23.13 -20.14
N ILE A 850 33.37 -22.85 -19.27
CA ILE A 850 33.47 -21.97 -18.11
C ILE A 850 33.05 -22.79 -16.89
N ASP A 851 33.81 -22.70 -15.79
CA ASP A 851 33.59 -23.47 -14.57
C ASP A 851 32.65 -22.73 -13.61
N PHE A 852 31.42 -23.21 -13.46
CA PHE A 852 30.43 -22.69 -12.51
C PHE A 852 30.20 -23.62 -11.30
N SER A 853 31.14 -24.54 -11.03
CA SER A 853 31.00 -25.55 -9.96
C SER A 853 30.96 -24.97 -8.54
N ASP A 854 31.50 -23.77 -8.32
CA ASP A 854 31.37 -23.01 -7.07
C ASP A 854 30.65 -21.68 -7.33
N LEU A 855 29.36 -21.77 -7.69
CA LEU A 855 28.56 -20.59 -8.00
C LEU A 855 28.42 -19.65 -6.79
N LYS A 856 28.53 -20.16 -5.56
CA LYS A 856 28.48 -19.35 -4.35
C LYS A 856 29.66 -18.38 -4.28
N SER A 857 30.89 -18.84 -4.49
CA SER A 857 32.06 -17.95 -4.51
C SER A 857 31.96 -16.89 -5.61
N ILE A 858 31.34 -17.22 -6.75
CA ILE A 858 31.15 -16.27 -7.85
C ILE A 858 30.15 -15.19 -7.43
N ILE A 859 29.01 -15.58 -6.85
CA ILE A 859 28.00 -14.63 -6.35
C ILE A 859 28.62 -13.71 -5.29
N ASP A 860 29.32 -14.27 -4.31
CA ASP A 860 29.94 -13.48 -3.24
C ASP A 860 30.94 -12.45 -3.82
N MET A 861 31.73 -12.82 -4.83
CA MET A 861 32.64 -11.89 -5.51
C MET A 861 31.89 -10.82 -6.31
N VAL A 862 30.86 -11.22 -7.06
CA VAL A 862 30.05 -10.31 -7.89
C VAL A 862 29.34 -9.28 -7.01
N GLU A 863 28.66 -9.71 -5.94
CA GLU A 863 27.96 -8.80 -5.02
C GLU A 863 28.94 -7.88 -4.28
N THR A 864 30.11 -8.39 -3.89
CA THR A 864 31.14 -7.59 -3.21
C THR A 864 31.75 -6.51 -4.12
N CYS A 865 32.06 -6.86 -5.36
CA CYS A 865 32.70 -5.94 -6.30
C CYS A 865 31.69 -4.98 -6.95
N ASN A 866 30.51 -5.48 -7.33
CA ASN A 866 29.48 -4.67 -7.97
C ASN A 866 28.66 -3.86 -6.97
N LYS A 867 28.62 -4.27 -5.69
CA LYS A 867 27.79 -3.65 -4.64
C LYS A 867 26.29 -3.67 -4.97
N ILE A 868 25.89 -4.59 -5.83
CA ILE A 868 24.50 -4.83 -6.26
C ILE A 868 24.17 -6.29 -5.92
N PRO A 869 23.09 -6.56 -5.16
CA PRO A 869 22.70 -7.92 -4.83
C PRO A 869 22.15 -8.65 -6.05
N ILE A 870 22.45 -9.95 -6.15
CA ILE A 870 21.84 -10.80 -7.17
C ILE A 870 20.37 -11.01 -6.84
N HIS A 871 19.51 -10.78 -7.84
CA HIS A 871 18.08 -10.93 -7.63
C HIS A 871 17.73 -12.36 -7.16
N PRO A 872 16.83 -12.55 -6.16
CA PRO A 872 16.53 -13.88 -5.63
C PRO A 872 16.00 -14.89 -6.66
N ARG A 873 15.54 -14.42 -7.83
CA ARG A 873 15.07 -15.24 -8.96
C ARG A 873 15.98 -15.18 -10.19
N ALA A 874 17.18 -14.61 -10.11
CA ALA A 874 18.16 -14.67 -11.19
C ALA A 874 18.40 -16.16 -11.54
N PRO A 875 18.31 -16.57 -12.81
CA PRO A 875 18.46 -17.98 -13.18
C PRO A 875 19.75 -18.57 -12.61
N TYR A 876 19.66 -19.80 -12.09
CA TYR A 876 20.75 -20.56 -11.47
C TYR A 876 21.35 -19.98 -10.17
N GLY A 877 21.67 -18.69 -10.12
CA GLY A 877 22.33 -18.04 -8.98
C GLY A 877 21.39 -17.54 -7.90
N GLY A 878 20.15 -17.18 -8.22
CA GLY A 878 19.21 -16.59 -7.26
C GLY A 878 18.86 -17.53 -6.11
N GLN A 879 18.71 -17.00 -4.90
CA GLN A 879 18.45 -17.80 -3.69
C GLN A 879 17.22 -18.73 -3.82
N LEU A 880 16.19 -18.34 -4.58
CA LEU A 880 14.93 -19.07 -4.68
C LEU A 880 14.91 -20.13 -5.80
N VAL A 881 15.92 -20.19 -6.67
CA VAL A 881 15.88 -21.04 -7.87
C VAL A 881 16.09 -22.53 -7.57
N VAL A 882 16.68 -22.86 -6.43
CA VAL A 882 16.85 -24.23 -5.92
C VAL A 882 15.84 -24.60 -4.84
N CYS A 883 14.78 -23.80 -4.68
CA CYS A 883 13.77 -23.94 -3.64
C CYS A 883 12.43 -24.43 -4.18
N ALA A 884 11.69 -25.20 -3.37
CA ALA A 884 10.30 -25.59 -3.67
C ALA A 884 9.37 -25.27 -2.50
N PHE A 885 8.45 -24.33 -2.69
CA PHE A 885 7.48 -23.92 -1.65
C PHE A 885 6.23 -24.81 -1.60
N SER A 886 5.79 -25.33 -2.75
CA SER A 886 4.60 -26.17 -2.82
C SER A 886 4.87 -27.55 -2.22
N GLY A 887 4.02 -27.99 -1.29
CA GLY A 887 4.10 -29.33 -0.72
C GLY A 887 3.99 -30.45 -1.76
N SER A 888 3.25 -30.26 -2.85
CA SER A 888 3.18 -31.23 -3.94
C SER A 888 4.48 -31.30 -4.75
N HIS A 889 5.15 -30.16 -4.96
CA HIS A 889 6.46 -30.12 -5.63
C HIS A 889 7.53 -30.78 -4.75
N GLN A 890 7.51 -30.50 -3.44
CA GLN A 890 8.40 -31.16 -2.47
C GLN A 890 8.23 -32.69 -2.46
N ASP A 891 6.98 -33.18 -2.47
CA ASP A 891 6.70 -34.62 -2.54
C ASP A 891 7.20 -35.26 -3.84
N ALA A 892 7.01 -34.60 -4.98
CA ALA A 892 7.50 -35.08 -6.28
C ALA A 892 9.04 -35.12 -6.34
N ILE A 893 9.71 -34.07 -5.85
CA ILE A 893 11.17 -34.01 -5.74
C ILE A 893 11.68 -35.14 -4.83
N LYS A 894 11.05 -35.33 -3.66
CA LYS A 894 11.37 -36.42 -2.72
C LYS A 894 11.27 -37.79 -3.38
N LYS A 895 10.20 -38.05 -4.13
CA LYS A 895 10.02 -39.29 -4.91
C LYS A 895 11.12 -39.47 -5.96
N GLY A 896 11.50 -38.39 -6.65
CA GLY A 896 12.64 -38.39 -7.58
C GLY A 896 13.95 -38.84 -6.91
N PHE A 897 14.31 -38.23 -5.78
CA PHE A 897 15.51 -38.61 -5.03
C PHE A 897 15.45 -40.04 -4.47
N GLN A 898 14.29 -40.49 -3.98
CA GLN A 898 14.11 -41.87 -3.52
C GLN A 898 14.32 -42.88 -4.65
N LYS A 899 13.77 -42.60 -5.84
CA LYS A 899 13.95 -43.44 -7.03
C LYS A 899 15.43 -43.52 -7.43
N ARG A 900 16.14 -42.38 -7.52
CA ARG A 900 17.59 -42.35 -7.77
C ARG A 900 18.37 -43.21 -6.77
N LYS A 901 18.04 -43.12 -5.49
CA LYS A 901 18.68 -43.92 -4.43
C LYS A 901 18.42 -45.43 -4.61
N GLN A 902 17.19 -45.81 -4.97
CA GLN A 902 16.83 -47.22 -5.21
C GLN A 902 17.54 -47.80 -6.43
N GLU A 903 17.73 -46.99 -7.47
CA GLU A 903 18.43 -47.36 -8.71
C GLU A 903 19.97 -47.34 -8.54
N GLY A 904 20.49 -46.88 -7.40
CA GLY A 904 21.93 -46.74 -7.18
C GLY A 904 22.58 -45.69 -8.08
N ALA A 905 21.82 -44.66 -8.49
CA ALA A 905 22.27 -43.61 -9.38
C ALA A 905 23.46 -42.84 -8.78
N THR A 906 24.49 -42.63 -9.59
CA THR A 906 25.70 -41.84 -9.28
C THR A 906 25.53 -40.38 -9.74
N ASN A 907 26.51 -39.53 -9.47
CA ASN A 907 26.53 -38.15 -9.96
C ASN A 907 26.58 -38.08 -11.50
N GLU A 908 27.14 -39.10 -12.16
CA GLU A 908 27.18 -39.19 -13.63
C GLU A 908 25.86 -39.73 -14.23
N SER A 909 24.94 -40.21 -13.40
CA SER A 909 23.68 -40.75 -13.88
C SER A 909 22.73 -39.65 -14.33
N TYR A 910 22.08 -39.84 -15.48
CA TYR A 910 21.17 -38.89 -16.11
C TYR A 910 20.19 -38.24 -15.10
N TRP A 911 20.13 -36.91 -15.08
CA TRP A 911 19.33 -36.16 -14.11
C TRP A 911 17.83 -36.25 -14.43
N GLN A 912 17.05 -36.78 -13.49
CA GLN A 912 15.60 -36.95 -13.62
C GLN A 912 14.88 -36.63 -12.30
N ILE A 913 14.90 -35.36 -11.90
CA ILE A 913 14.17 -34.88 -10.74
C ILE A 913 13.08 -33.89 -11.19
N PRO A 914 11.80 -34.10 -10.83
CA PRO A 914 10.74 -33.16 -11.15
C PRO A 914 11.06 -31.75 -10.63
N TYR A 915 10.73 -30.72 -11.42
CA TYR A 915 10.89 -29.28 -11.09
C TYR A 915 12.33 -28.74 -10.95
N LEU A 916 13.35 -29.59 -10.86
CA LEU A 916 14.76 -29.16 -10.81
C LEU A 916 15.41 -29.41 -12.18
N PRO A 917 15.72 -28.35 -12.97
CA PRO A 917 16.30 -28.52 -14.31
C PRO A 917 17.74 -29.06 -14.30
N LEU A 918 18.45 -28.94 -13.18
CA LEU A 918 19.80 -29.45 -12.95
C LEU A 918 19.94 -29.97 -11.51
N ASP A 919 21.00 -30.72 -11.24
CA ASP A 919 21.39 -31.05 -9.87
C ASP A 919 22.05 -29.84 -9.22
N PRO A 920 21.47 -29.22 -8.17
CA PRO A 920 22.09 -28.07 -7.52
C PRO A 920 23.55 -28.31 -7.08
N GLN A 921 23.93 -29.57 -6.81
CA GLN A 921 25.30 -29.89 -6.43
C GLN A 921 26.32 -29.64 -7.55
N ASP A 922 25.91 -29.73 -8.81
CA ASP A 922 26.79 -29.48 -9.97
C ASP A 922 27.33 -28.04 -10.02
N ILE A 923 26.61 -27.12 -9.37
CA ILE A 923 26.96 -25.69 -9.29
C ILE A 923 27.31 -25.26 -7.85
N GLY A 924 27.64 -26.23 -6.97
CA GLY A 924 28.05 -25.95 -5.59
C GLY A 924 26.91 -25.42 -4.71
N ARG A 925 25.67 -25.67 -5.11
CA ARG A 925 24.46 -25.35 -4.34
C ARG A 925 23.88 -26.63 -3.75
N THR A 926 22.97 -26.46 -2.80
CA THR A 926 22.18 -27.58 -2.29
C THR A 926 20.72 -27.34 -2.59
N TYR A 927 19.99 -28.40 -2.94
CA TYR A 927 18.53 -28.33 -2.90
C TYR A 927 18.11 -27.98 -1.47
N GLU A 928 17.61 -26.77 -1.30
CA GLU A 928 16.96 -26.35 -0.08
C GLU A 928 15.47 -26.64 -0.27
N ALA A 929 15.00 -27.73 0.32
CA ALA A 929 13.63 -27.79 0.75
C ALA A 929 13.45 -26.71 1.83
N ILE A 930 13.38 -25.45 1.41
CA ILE A 930 12.93 -24.37 2.28
C ILE A 930 11.45 -24.65 2.53
N ILE A 931 11.22 -25.50 3.51
CA ILE A 931 9.95 -25.60 4.18
C ILE A 931 9.87 -24.34 5.02
N ARG A 932 9.42 -23.25 4.40
CA ARG A 932 8.96 -22.10 5.17
C ARG A 932 7.67 -22.52 5.83
N VAL A 933 7.63 -22.62 7.15
CA VAL A 933 6.39 -22.97 7.83
C VAL A 933 5.56 -21.70 7.99
N ASN A 934 4.77 -21.37 6.97
CA ASN A 934 3.64 -20.45 7.10
C ASN A 934 2.38 -21.24 7.51
N SER A 935 1.28 -20.52 7.75
CA SER A 935 -0.02 -21.10 8.11
C SER A 935 -0.57 -22.11 7.09
N GLN A 936 0.03 -22.24 5.90
CA GLN A 936 -0.32 -23.22 4.85
C GLN A 936 0.66 -24.38 4.71
N SER A 937 1.79 -24.36 5.40
CA SER A 937 2.83 -25.37 5.25
C SER A 937 2.45 -26.67 5.94
N GLY A 938 2.34 -27.73 5.13
CA GLY A 938 1.81 -29.01 5.56
C GLY A 938 2.68 -29.73 6.61
N LYS A 939 2.03 -30.65 7.34
CA LYS A 939 2.56 -31.49 8.43
C LYS A 939 3.92 -32.17 8.15
N GLY A 940 4.25 -32.42 6.89
CA GLY A 940 5.50 -33.08 6.48
C GLY A 940 6.73 -32.18 6.59
N GLY A 941 6.54 -30.87 6.52
CA GLY A 941 7.63 -29.91 6.52
C GLY A 941 8.32 -29.79 7.88
N VAL A 942 7.53 -29.58 8.94
CA VAL A 942 8.03 -29.46 10.31
C VAL A 942 8.80 -30.72 10.73
N ALA A 943 8.25 -31.90 10.42
CA ALA A 943 8.87 -33.18 10.77
C ALA A 943 10.25 -33.37 10.11
N TRP A 944 10.41 -32.90 8.87
CA TRP A 944 11.67 -33.00 8.15
C TRP A 944 12.75 -32.09 8.72
N ILE A 945 12.39 -30.87 9.17
CA ILE A 945 13.33 -29.96 9.85
C ILE A 945 13.87 -30.62 11.12
N ILE A 946 12.99 -31.20 11.94
CA ILE A 946 13.37 -31.92 13.17
C ILE A 946 14.22 -33.16 12.86
N GLN A 947 13.87 -33.93 11.83
CA GLN A 947 14.68 -35.07 11.39
C GLN A 947 16.07 -34.66 10.92
N ARG A 948 16.21 -33.55 10.18
CA ARG A 948 17.51 -33.12 9.63
C ARG A 948 18.40 -32.43 10.66
N GLN A 949 17.83 -31.63 11.57
CA GLN A 949 18.63 -30.87 12.54
C GLN A 949 18.86 -31.60 13.87
N LEU A 950 17.91 -32.44 14.31
CA LEU A 950 18.01 -33.18 15.57
C LEU A 950 18.15 -34.70 15.39
N GLU A 951 18.14 -35.21 14.14
CA GLU A 951 18.15 -36.65 13.82
C GLU A 951 16.96 -37.43 14.43
N LEU A 952 15.84 -36.75 14.71
CA LEU A 952 14.65 -37.33 15.32
C LEU A 952 13.58 -37.69 14.27
N ASP A 953 13.31 -38.99 14.11
CA ASP A 953 12.24 -39.50 13.25
C ASP A 953 10.90 -39.55 14.03
N LEU A 954 10.13 -38.47 13.90
CA LEU A 954 8.89 -38.29 14.66
C LEU A 954 7.79 -39.24 14.18
N PRO A 955 7.11 -39.98 15.08
CA PRO A 955 5.92 -40.76 14.74
C PRO A 955 4.81 -39.88 14.17
N ARG A 956 3.97 -40.43 13.28
CA ARG A 956 2.94 -39.65 12.58
C ARG A 956 2.02 -38.85 13.50
N GLY A 957 1.65 -39.40 14.65
CA GLY A 957 0.81 -38.68 15.62
C GLY A 957 1.54 -37.52 16.30
N LEU A 958 2.84 -37.64 16.55
CA LEU A 958 3.68 -36.57 17.11
C LEU A 958 3.92 -35.46 16.08
N GLN A 959 4.12 -35.82 14.80
CA GLN A 959 4.21 -34.83 13.71
C GLN A 959 2.97 -33.92 13.70
N ILE A 960 1.78 -34.51 13.81
CA ILE A 960 0.51 -33.78 13.84
C ILE A 960 0.41 -32.90 15.10
N ALA A 961 0.77 -33.43 16.26
CA ALA A 961 0.72 -32.69 17.52
C ALA A 961 1.65 -31.47 17.48
N PHE A 962 2.89 -31.65 17.02
CA PHE A 962 3.85 -30.56 16.95
C PHE A 962 3.54 -29.53 15.87
N SER A 963 3.00 -29.94 14.70
CA SER A 963 2.58 -28.99 13.66
C SER A 963 1.56 -27.97 14.19
N LYS A 964 0.68 -28.36 15.13
CA LYS A 964 -0.27 -27.42 15.76
C LYS A 964 0.43 -26.38 16.65
N VAL A 965 1.53 -26.77 17.32
CA VAL A 965 2.34 -25.86 18.14
C VAL A 965 3.04 -24.85 17.25
N VAL A 966 3.66 -25.30 16.16
CA VAL A 966 4.31 -24.43 15.17
C VAL A 966 3.30 -23.47 14.53
N GLN A 967 2.13 -23.98 14.12
CA GLN A 967 1.08 -23.14 13.52
C GLN A 967 0.62 -22.03 14.47
N LYS A 968 0.38 -22.36 15.75
CA LYS A 968 -0.01 -21.36 16.76
C LYS A 968 1.04 -20.26 16.93
N GLU A 969 2.32 -20.60 16.86
CA GLU A 969 3.41 -19.63 17.03
C GLU A 969 3.63 -18.78 15.77
N THR A 970 3.53 -19.38 14.59
CA THR A 970 3.52 -18.67 13.30
C THR A 970 2.35 -17.67 13.24
N ASP A 971 1.15 -18.09 13.63
CA ASP A 971 -0.04 -17.23 13.66
C ASP A 971 0.15 -16.07 14.66
N ARG A 972 0.73 -16.34 15.83
CA ARG A 972 1.01 -15.32 16.86
C ARG A 972 1.99 -14.25 16.39
N LEU A 973 3.02 -14.62 15.64
CA LEU A 973 4.06 -13.71 15.19
C LEU A 973 3.72 -13.00 13.87
N GLY A 974 2.68 -13.45 13.15
CA GLY A 974 2.30 -12.91 11.84
C GLY A 974 3.39 -13.07 10.77
N ARG A 975 4.35 -13.98 10.99
CA ARG A 975 5.48 -14.25 10.09
C ARG A 975 5.89 -15.70 10.15
N GLU A 976 6.60 -16.13 9.12
CA GLU A 976 7.21 -17.46 9.05
C GLU A 976 8.27 -17.66 10.13
N LEU A 977 8.35 -18.89 10.66
CA LEU A 977 9.40 -19.31 11.59
C LEU A 977 10.62 -19.85 10.84
N LEU A 978 11.80 -19.42 11.25
CA LEU A 978 13.08 -19.96 10.78
C LEU A 978 13.25 -21.40 11.29
N PRO A 979 14.04 -22.25 10.59
CA PRO A 979 14.32 -23.61 11.05
C PRO A 979 14.86 -23.69 12.49
N THR A 980 15.70 -22.72 12.89
CA THR A 980 16.23 -22.60 14.25
C THR A 980 15.14 -22.30 15.28
N GLU A 981 14.16 -21.47 14.93
CA GLU A 981 13.00 -21.17 15.78
C GLU A 981 12.10 -22.39 15.92
N ILE A 982 11.89 -23.17 14.85
CA ILE A 982 11.12 -24.42 14.88
C ILE A 982 11.80 -25.46 15.77
N VAL A 983 13.14 -25.59 15.70
CA VAL A 983 13.89 -26.47 16.61
C VAL A 983 13.77 -26.01 18.05
N GLY A 984 13.97 -24.72 18.33
CA GLY A 984 13.79 -24.18 19.68
C GLY A 984 12.37 -24.46 20.22
N LEU A 985 11.35 -24.25 19.39
CA LEU A 985 9.96 -24.51 19.75
C LEU A 985 9.70 -26.01 20.01
N PHE A 986 10.37 -26.93 19.30
CA PHE A 986 10.28 -28.37 19.57
C PHE A 986 10.92 -28.74 20.89
N GLU A 987 12.14 -28.24 21.14
CA GLU A 987 12.88 -28.46 22.38
C GLU A 987 12.09 -27.95 23.59
N ASP A 988 11.43 -26.80 23.46
CA ASP A 988 10.62 -26.19 24.51
C ASP A 988 9.30 -26.94 24.72
N ALA A 989 8.58 -27.29 23.65
CA ALA A 989 7.27 -27.95 23.72
C ALA A 989 7.34 -29.35 24.35
N TYR A 990 8.44 -30.07 24.13
CA TYR A 990 8.66 -31.42 24.67
C TYR A 990 9.75 -31.50 25.73
N HIS A 991 10.24 -30.35 26.19
CA HIS A 991 11.14 -30.21 27.34
C HIS A 991 12.46 -30.97 27.23
N LEU A 992 13.12 -30.92 26.07
CA LEU A 992 14.32 -31.70 25.78
C LEU A 992 15.56 -31.24 26.56
N LYS A 993 15.66 -29.94 26.91
CA LYS A 993 16.78 -29.38 27.66
C LYS A 993 16.56 -29.42 29.17
N ARG A 994 15.42 -28.92 29.63
CA ARG A 994 15.03 -28.94 31.04
C ARG A 994 13.52 -29.05 31.14
N ASN A 995 13.06 -30.01 31.92
CA ASN A 995 11.66 -30.12 32.28
C ASN A 995 11.37 -29.17 33.46
N PRO A 996 10.42 -28.22 33.31
CA PRO A 996 10.18 -27.21 34.32
C PRO A 996 9.54 -27.77 35.58
N ARG A 997 8.90 -28.95 35.50
CA ARG A 997 8.11 -29.50 36.59
C ARG A 997 8.66 -30.79 37.16
N PHE A 998 9.17 -31.70 36.32
CA PHE A 998 9.64 -33.01 36.77
C PHE A 998 11.13 -33.20 36.48
N GLY A 999 11.94 -33.33 37.53
CA GLY A 999 13.32 -33.81 37.44
C GLY A 999 13.42 -35.28 37.87
N LEU A 1000 14.08 -36.12 37.08
CA LEU A 1000 14.43 -37.48 37.49
C LEU A 1000 15.79 -37.42 38.21
N ILE A 1001 15.78 -37.43 39.55
CA ILE A 1001 17.00 -37.27 40.37
C ILE A 1001 17.70 -38.61 40.55
N ASP A 1002 16.95 -39.63 40.94
CA ASP A 1002 17.48 -40.97 41.15
C ASP A 1002 16.37 -42.02 40.94
N TYR A 1003 16.75 -43.21 40.48
CA TYR A 1003 15.82 -44.33 40.36
C TYR A 1003 16.50 -45.69 40.40
N ASP A 1004 15.76 -46.66 40.94
CA ASP A 1004 16.07 -48.08 40.92
C ASP A 1004 14.83 -48.86 40.44
N ILE A 1005 15.06 -49.84 39.56
CA ILE A 1005 14.01 -50.72 39.04
C ILE A 1005 14.37 -52.16 39.39
N VAL A 1006 13.70 -52.70 40.39
CA VAL A 1006 13.94 -54.05 40.88
C VAL A 1006 12.77 -54.98 40.59
N ALA A 1007 13.05 -56.28 40.46
CA ALA A 1007 11.98 -57.26 40.40
C ALA A 1007 11.20 -57.30 41.73
N ASP A 1008 9.88 -57.31 41.65
CA ASP A 1008 8.99 -57.46 42.80
C ASP A 1008 9.10 -58.89 43.35
N ARG A 1009 9.76 -59.03 44.50
CA ARG A 1009 9.95 -60.29 45.22
C ARG A 1009 9.05 -60.41 46.45
N SER A 1010 8.00 -59.59 46.54
CA SER A 1010 7.05 -59.60 47.68
C SER A 1010 6.24 -60.89 47.79
N LYS A 1011 6.00 -61.58 46.66
CA LYS A 1011 5.60 -63.00 46.67
C LYS A 1011 6.87 -63.83 46.76
N THR A 1012 6.98 -64.68 47.79
CA THR A 1012 8.11 -65.60 47.98
C THR A 1012 8.39 -66.34 46.67
N PRO A 1013 9.54 -66.09 46.01
CA PRO A 1013 9.96 -66.92 44.90
C PRO A 1013 10.09 -68.34 45.44
N GLU A 1014 9.68 -69.36 44.68
CA GLU A 1014 10.07 -70.74 44.99
C GLU A 1014 11.58 -70.78 45.24
N PRO A 1015 12.06 -71.50 46.28
CA PRO A 1015 13.47 -71.58 46.55
C PRO A 1015 14.19 -72.05 45.28
N PRO A 1016 15.29 -71.39 44.89
CA PRO A 1016 16.01 -71.78 43.70
C PRO A 1016 16.43 -73.24 43.84
N ALA A 1017 16.23 -74.04 42.80
CA ALA A 1017 16.84 -75.37 42.75
C ALA A 1017 18.36 -75.24 42.95
N ASP A 1018 18.98 -76.19 43.65
CA ASP A 1018 20.41 -76.15 43.98
C ASP A 1018 21.26 -75.76 42.76
N GLY A 1019 22.05 -74.69 42.91
CA GLY A 1019 22.93 -74.14 41.88
C GLY A 1019 22.25 -73.25 40.81
N LYS A 1020 20.96 -72.95 40.90
CA LYS A 1020 20.25 -72.06 39.95
C LYS A 1020 19.84 -70.73 40.60
N THR A 1021 19.80 -69.65 39.83
CA THR A 1021 19.25 -68.36 40.30
C THR A 1021 17.73 -68.32 40.11
N ASN A 1022 17.04 -67.58 40.97
CA ASN A 1022 15.60 -67.39 40.87
C ASN A 1022 15.24 -66.73 39.53
N LYS A 1023 14.32 -67.34 38.77
CA LYS A 1023 13.82 -66.75 37.51
C LYS A 1023 12.97 -65.53 37.82
N THR A 1024 13.50 -64.34 37.53
CA THR A 1024 12.81 -63.05 37.72
C THR A 1024 12.19 -62.49 36.43
N SER A 1025 12.20 -63.27 35.34
CA SER A 1025 11.75 -62.82 34.01
C SER A 1025 10.28 -62.41 33.94
N ASN A 1026 9.41 -63.07 34.73
CA ASN A 1026 7.96 -62.83 34.73
C ASN A 1026 7.49 -62.06 35.97
N LEU A 1027 8.41 -61.60 36.82
CA LEU A 1027 8.06 -60.79 37.99
C LEU A 1027 7.76 -59.36 37.55
N ARG A 1028 6.76 -58.74 38.19
CA ARG A 1028 6.53 -57.30 38.08
C ARG A 1028 7.81 -56.54 38.47
N ARG A 1029 7.96 -55.33 37.94
CA ARG A 1029 9.04 -54.40 38.25
C ARG A 1029 8.54 -53.35 39.22
N ILE A 1030 9.29 -53.11 40.28
CA ILE A 1030 9.06 -52.02 41.22
C ILE A 1030 9.99 -50.89 40.82
N PHE A 1031 9.41 -49.77 40.40
CA PHE A 1031 10.12 -48.51 40.32
C PHE A 1031 10.21 -47.90 41.73
N LYS A 1032 11.40 -47.52 42.16
CA LYS A 1032 11.64 -46.68 43.34
C LYS A 1032 12.48 -45.51 42.86
N GLY A 1033 11.98 -44.29 42.97
CA GLY A 1033 12.74 -43.14 42.52
C GLY A 1033 12.48 -41.90 43.35
N VAL A 1034 13.36 -40.93 43.16
CA VAL A 1034 13.23 -39.57 43.66
C VAL A 1034 12.93 -38.69 42.45
N LEU A 1035 11.72 -38.14 42.41
CA LEU A 1035 11.36 -37.11 41.43
C LEU A 1035 11.42 -35.75 42.11
N GLU A 1036 12.10 -34.80 41.48
CA GLU A 1036 11.91 -33.39 41.80
C GLU A 1036 10.60 -32.94 41.15
N ILE A 1037 9.63 -32.46 41.94
CA ILE A 1037 8.37 -31.91 41.46
C ILE A 1037 8.27 -30.48 41.97
N ASP A 1038 8.19 -29.51 41.05
CA ASP A 1038 8.09 -28.08 41.40
C ASP A 1038 9.21 -27.64 42.39
N GLY A 1039 10.42 -28.20 42.24
CA GLY A 1039 11.61 -27.91 43.07
C GLY A 1039 11.69 -28.68 44.40
N GLN A 1040 10.80 -29.64 44.67
CA GLN A 1040 10.84 -30.47 45.88
C GLN A 1040 11.04 -31.94 45.54
N GLU A 1041 11.87 -32.64 46.31
CA GLU A 1041 12.11 -34.07 46.11
C GLU A 1041 10.99 -34.93 46.71
N HIS A 1042 10.39 -35.77 45.86
CA HIS A 1042 9.35 -36.72 46.20
C HIS A 1042 9.84 -38.15 45.95
N LYS A 1043 9.86 -38.94 47.03
CA LYS A 1043 10.08 -40.39 46.92
C LYS A 1043 8.81 -41.06 46.42
N ILE A 1044 8.91 -41.69 45.26
CA ILE A 1044 7.79 -42.39 44.62
C ILE A 1044 8.09 -43.87 44.46
N ARG A 1045 7.03 -44.67 44.47
CA ARG A 1045 7.10 -46.11 44.26
C ARG A 1045 5.90 -46.59 43.46
N GLY A 1046 6.14 -47.41 42.45
CA GLY A 1046 5.08 -48.03 41.64
C GLY A 1046 5.48 -49.42 41.16
N SER A 1047 4.49 -50.24 40.80
CA SER A 1047 4.69 -51.62 40.35
C SER A 1047 4.05 -51.85 38.98
N GLY A 1048 4.82 -52.31 38.01
CA GLY A 1048 4.37 -52.53 36.63
C GLY A 1048 5.00 -53.77 36.00
N ASN A 1049 4.73 -54.02 34.72
CA ASN A 1049 5.33 -55.14 33.98
C ASN A 1049 6.74 -54.78 33.44
N GLY A 1050 7.07 -53.50 33.39
CA GLY A 1050 8.35 -52.95 32.94
C GLY A 1050 8.49 -51.48 33.36
N ALA A 1051 9.62 -50.85 33.01
CA ALA A 1051 10.03 -49.52 33.49
C ALA A 1051 8.94 -48.44 33.33
N ILE A 1052 8.39 -48.31 32.11
CA ILE A 1052 7.33 -47.34 31.77
C ILE A 1052 6.09 -47.58 32.65
N SER A 1053 5.57 -48.81 32.67
CA SER A 1053 4.35 -49.13 33.44
C SER A 1053 4.54 -49.00 34.96
N SER A 1054 5.74 -49.26 35.49
CA SER A 1054 6.03 -49.09 36.92
C SER A 1054 6.16 -47.61 37.31
N LEU A 1055 6.68 -46.77 36.42
CA LEU A 1055 6.69 -45.32 36.62
C LEU A 1055 5.29 -44.72 36.47
N ALA A 1056 4.51 -45.15 35.48
CA ALA A 1056 3.11 -44.70 35.33
C ALA A 1056 2.26 -45.02 36.58
N ASP A 1057 2.44 -46.21 37.17
CA ASP A 1057 1.81 -46.57 38.45
C ASP A 1057 2.31 -45.70 39.62
N ALA A 1058 3.60 -45.35 39.64
CA ALA A 1058 4.15 -44.46 40.66
C ALA A 1058 3.60 -43.03 40.54
N LEU A 1059 3.43 -42.52 39.32
CA LEU A 1059 2.82 -41.21 39.02
C LEU A 1059 1.33 -41.18 39.39
N ARG A 1060 0.61 -42.31 39.23
CA ARG A 1060 -0.77 -42.44 39.72
C ARG A 1060 -0.87 -42.23 41.22
N GLY A 1061 0.12 -42.68 42.00
CA GLY A 1061 0.20 -42.42 43.44
C GLY A 1061 0.28 -40.93 43.80
N LEU A 1062 0.68 -40.09 42.85
CA LEU A 1062 0.72 -38.63 42.95
C LEU A 1062 -0.50 -37.94 42.32
N GLY A 1063 -1.49 -38.69 41.84
CA GLY A 1063 -2.69 -38.15 41.19
C GLY A 1063 -2.51 -37.84 39.70
N ILE A 1064 -1.46 -38.34 39.05
CA ILE A 1064 -1.21 -38.20 37.62
C ILE A 1064 -1.54 -39.54 36.94
N GLU A 1065 -2.70 -39.62 36.30
CA GLU A 1065 -3.17 -40.82 35.61
C GLU A 1065 -2.95 -40.72 34.09
N LEU A 1066 -1.92 -41.43 33.60
CA LEU A 1066 -1.55 -41.49 32.18
C LEU A 1066 -1.60 -42.94 31.69
N ASP A 1067 -2.40 -43.19 30.66
CA ASP A 1067 -2.44 -44.46 29.95
C ASP A 1067 -1.62 -44.36 28.67
N VAL A 1068 -0.57 -45.18 28.55
CA VAL A 1068 0.30 -45.22 27.37
C VAL A 1068 -0.40 -45.93 26.22
N VAL A 1069 -0.62 -45.22 25.12
CA VAL A 1069 -1.32 -45.73 23.92
C VAL A 1069 -0.40 -45.90 22.71
N ASP A 1070 0.80 -45.30 22.75
CA ASP A 1070 1.74 -45.30 21.63
C ASP A 1070 3.17 -45.24 22.15
N TYR A 1071 4.06 -46.00 21.53
CA TYR A 1071 5.47 -46.09 21.86
C TYR A 1071 6.27 -46.29 20.58
N ASN A 1072 7.22 -45.40 20.33
CA ASN A 1072 8.20 -45.55 19.24
C ASN A 1072 9.58 -45.21 19.76
N GLU A 1073 10.60 -45.87 19.22
CA GLU A 1073 11.98 -45.65 19.59
C GLU A 1073 12.91 -45.88 18.41
N HIS A 1074 13.97 -45.08 18.32
CA HIS A 1074 15.07 -45.33 17.40
C HIS A 1074 16.39 -44.79 17.96
N THR A 1075 17.48 -45.16 17.30
CA THR A 1075 18.83 -44.69 17.60
C THR A 1075 19.11 -43.35 16.91
N ILE A 1076 19.81 -42.45 17.60
CA ILE A 1076 20.42 -41.22 17.05
C ILE A 1076 21.93 -41.46 16.88
N GLY A 1077 22.48 -41.14 15.71
CA GLY A 1077 23.87 -41.44 15.36
C GLY A 1077 24.18 -42.92 15.12
N SER A 1078 25.42 -43.20 14.67
CA SER A 1078 25.84 -44.54 14.20
C SER A 1078 27.07 -45.12 14.94
N ASN A 1079 27.53 -44.48 16.02
CA ASN A 1079 28.78 -44.83 16.74
C ASN A 1079 28.55 -45.27 18.19
N LYS A 1080 29.63 -45.58 18.93
CA LYS A 1080 29.58 -46.03 20.36
C LYS A 1080 28.91 -45.03 21.32
N ASP A 1081 28.79 -43.76 20.92
CA ASP A 1081 28.12 -42.69 21.67
C ASP A 1081 26.66 -42.47 21.22
N ALA A 1082 26.05 -43.44 20.53
CA ALA A 1082 24.68 -43.34 20.08
C ALA A 1082 23.71 -43.12 21.26
N LYS A 1083 22.65 -42.34 21.01
CA LYS A 1083 21.57 -42.06 21.96
C LYS A 1083 20.29 -42.77 21.52
N ALA A 1084 19.42 -43.08 22.46
CA ALA A 1084 18.06 -43.53 22.20
C ALA A 1084 17.11 -42.33 22.22
N ALA A 1085 16.28 -42.21 21.18
CA ALA A 1085 15.14 -41.30 21.13
C ALA A 1085 13.86 -42.10 21.36
N THR A 1086 13.14 -41.81 22.44
CA THR A 1086 11.88 -42.47 22.79
C THR A 1086 10.71 -41.48 22.71
N TYR A 1087 9.62 -41.90 22.07
CA TYR A 1087 8.38 -41.13 21.91
C TYR A 1087 7.22 -41.88 22.54
N ILE A 1088 6.55 -41.27 23.51
CA ILE A 1088 5.43 -41.88 24.23
C ILE A 1088 4.18 -41.03 24.03
N GLY A 1089 3.12 -41.65 23.49
CA GLY A 1089 1.79 -41.06 23.43
C GLY A 1089 0.92 -41.56 24.58
N CYS A 1090 0.36 -40.66 25.38
CA CYS A 1090 -0.52 -40.98 26.50
C CYS A 1090 -1.92 -40.42 26.30
N VAL A 1091 -2.92 -41.09 26.87
CA VAL A 1091 -4.28 -40.58 27.06
C VAL A 1091 -4.54 -40.47 28.56
N VAL A 1092 -5.27 -39.44 28.97
CA VAL A 1092 -5.60 -39.18 30.37
C VAL A 1092 -6.86 -39.95 30.75
N ALA A 1093 -6.90 -40.50 31.96
CA ALA A 1093 -8.09 -41.15 32.48
C ALA A 1093 -9.29 -40.17 32.45
N GLY A 1094 -10.32 -40.50 31.67
CA GLY A 1094 -11.54 -39.70 31.49
C GLY A 1094 -11.49 -38.63 30.38
N GLY A 1095 -10.37 -38.47 29.66
CA GLY A 1095 -10.23 -37.54 28.53
C GLY A 1095 -10.03 -38.23 27.17
N SER A 1096 -10.32 -37.54 26.07
CA SER A 1096 -10.08 -38.02 24.70
C SER A 1096 -8.79 -37.46 24.07
N GLN A 1097 -8.10 -36.54 24.75
CA GLN A 1097 -6.93 -35.85 24.20
C GLN A 1097 -5.65 -36.69 24.41
N LYS A 1098 -4.98 -37.01 23.30
CA LYS A 1098 -3.67 -37.64 23.29
C LYS A 1098 -2.57 -36.60 23.49
N VAL A 1099 -1.74 -36.79 24.51
CA VAL A 1099 -0.53 -36.00 24.77
C VAL A 1099 0.70 -36.81 24.38
N TRP A 1100 1.77 -36.14 23.98
CA TRP A 1100 3.02 -36.78 23.60
C TRP A 1100 4.16 -36.28 24.48
N GLY A 1101 5.09 -37.18 24.77
CA GLY A 1101 6.37 -36.86 25.40
C GLY A 1101 7.52 -37.45 24.61
N VAL A 1102 8.66 -36.76 24.68
CA VAL A 1102 9.89 -37.12 23.99
C VAL A 1102 11.02 -37.21 25.03
N GLY A 1103 11.83 -38.26 24.94
CA GLY A 1103 12.98 -38.45 25.81
C GLY A 1103 14.20 -38.89 25.01
N ILE A 1104 15.35 -38.29 25.31
CA ILE A 1104 16.61 -38.59 24.63
C ILE A 1104 17.66 -38.88 25.70
N HIS A 1105 18.25 -40.07 25.67
CA HIS A 1105 19.30 -40.46 26.61
C HIS A 1105 20.22 -41.54 26.04
N HIS A 1106 21.43 -41.71 26.59
CA HIS A 1106 22.32 -42.83 26.21
C HIS A 1106 21.80 -44.20 26.71
N ASP A 1107 21.00 -44.19 27.78
CA ASP A 1107 20.28 -45.36 28.28
C ASP A 1107 18.83 -45.34 27.79
N VAL A 1108 18.44 -46.39 27.07
CA VAL A 1108 17.08 -46.67 26.57
C VAL A 1108 16.04 -46.59 27.68
N VAL A 1109 16.34 -47.15 28.86
CA VAL A 1109 15.39 -47.14 29.98
C VAL A 1109 15.17 -45.70 30.43
N GLN A 1110 16.25 -44.95 30.65
CA GLN A 1110 16.17 -43.56 31.08
C GLN A 1110 15.50 -42.67 30.03
N ALA A 1111 15.75 -42.88 28.73
CA ALA A 1111 15.07 -42.18 27.64
C ALA A 1111 13.54 -42.40 27.71
N SER A 1112 13.10 -43.64 27.97
CA SER A 1112 11.68 -43.97 28.13
C SER A 1112 11.04 -43.35 29.38
N LEU A 1113 11.78 -43.23 30.50
CA LEU A 1113 11.31 -42.58 31.72
C LEU A 1113 11.18 -41.07 31.51
N ILE A 1114 12.17 -40.44 30.88
CA ILE A 1114 12.15 -39.01 30.52
C ILE A 1114 10.98 -38.71 29.58
N ALA A 1115 10.74 -39.56 28.57
CA ALA A 1115 9.62 -39.38 27.64
C ALA A 1115 8.27 -39.41 28.37
N LEU A 1116 8.09 -40.30 29.36
CA LEU A 1116 6.86 -40.36 30.14
C LEU A 1116 6.68 -39.13 31.05
N LEU A 1117 7.75 -38.64 31.66
CA LEU A 1117 7.73 -37.40 32.47
C LEU A 1117 7.49 -36.16 31.61
N SER A 1118 8.05 -36.12 30.39
CA SER A 1118 7.77 -35.09 29.38
C SER A 1118 6.27 -35.08 29.05
N ALA A 1119 5.66 -36.23 28.76
CA ALA A 1119 4.21 -36.34 28.52
C ALA A 1119 3.37 -35.87 29.73
N ALA A 1120 3.79 -36.19 30.96
CA ALA A 1120 3.13 -35.74 32.19
C ALA A 1120 3.17 -34.20 32.36
N SER A 1121 4.23 -33.56 31.88
CA SER A 1121 4.41 -32.11 31.95
C SER A 1121 3.56 -31.40 30.91
N SER A 1122 3.58 -31.91 29.68
CA SER A 1122 2.72 -31.40 28.59
C SER A 1122 1.23 -31.51 28.93
N PHE A 1123 0.84 -32.50 29.74
CA PHE A 1123 -0.52 -32.61 30.29
C PHE A 1123 -0.86 -31.45 31.24
N LEU A 1124 0.00 -31.14 32.22
CA LEU A 1124 -0.34 -30.21 33.30
C LEU A 1124 -0.37 -28.74 32.86
N SER A 1125 0.37 -28.38 31.79
CA SER A 1125 0.34 -27.05 31.18
C SER A 1125 -0.97 -26.74 30.43
N SER A 1126 -1.86 -27.73 30.21
CA SER A 1126 -3.13 -27.56 29.49
C SER A 1126 -4.33 -27.13 30.37
N ARG A 1127 -4.14 -26.96 31.69
CA ARG A 1127 -5.19 -26.52 32.63
C ARG A 1127 -4.92 -25.09 33.15
N PRO A 1128 -5.89 -24.15 33.10
CA PRO A 1128 -5.72 -22.81 33.67
C PRO A 1128 -5.72 -22.86 35.21
N SER A 1129 -4.68 -22.26 35.81
CA SER A 1129 -4.54 -21.79 37.20
C SER A 1129 -5.43 -22.44 38.29
N THR A 1130 -4.94 -23.51 38.92
CA THR A 1130 -5.11 -23.77 40.36
C THR A 1130 -3.95 -24.66 40.85
N PRO A 1131 -3.20 -24.28 41.90
CA PRO A 1131 -2.22 -25.17 42.49
C PRO A 1131 -2.95 -26.30 43.22
N ILE A 1132 -2.92 -27.51 42.67
CA ILE A 1132 -3.46 -28.69 43.37
C ILE A 1132 -2.48 -29.00 44.52
N PRO A 1133 -2.89 -28.95 45.80
CA PRO A 1133 -2.01 -29.35 46.89
C PRO A 1133 -1.83 -30.87 46.82
N PHE A 1134 -0.59 -31.35 46.65
CA PHE A 1134 -0.27 -32.78 46.77
C PHE A 1134 -0.53 -33.22 48.22
N ARG A 1135 -1.65 -33.93 48.47
CA ARG A 1135 -1.88 -34.65 49.74
C ARG A 1135 -1.51 -36.12 49.58
N PRO A 1136 -0.43 -36.63 50.21
CA PRO A 1136 -0.19 -38.06 50.28
C PRO A 1136 -1.28 -38.73 51.13
N LYS A 1137 -1.91 -39.80 50.63
CA LYS A 1137 -2.81 -40.65 51.42
C LYS A 1137 -1.99 -41.39 52.50
N ARG A 1138 -2.15 -41.04 53.78
CA ARG A 1138 -1.64 -41.84 54.90
C ARG A 1138 -2.55 -43.04 55.16
N SER A 1139 -1.97 -44.23 55.16
CA SER A 1139 -2.53 -45.42 55.82
C SER A 1139 -2.23 -45.34 57.31
N ASP A 1140 -3.23 -45.57 58.16
CA ASP A 1140 -3.13 -46.36 59.40
C ASP A 1140 -4.45 -46.29 60.18
N THR A 1141 -5.14 -47.43 60.30
CA THR A 1141 -5.53 -47.99 61.61
C THR A 1141 -6.12 -49.40 61.42
N LEU A 1142 -5.68 -50.29 62.31
CA LEU A 1142 -5.90 -51.73 62.38
C LEU A 1142 -7.29 -52.11 62.92
N ASP A 1143 -7.79 -53.24 62.40
CA ASP A 1143 -8.66 -54.31 62.96
C ASP A 1143 -10.02 -53.93 63.61
N ILE A 1144 -11.17 -54.54 63.30
CA ILE A 1144 -11.64 -55.94 63.57
C ILE A 1144 -12.99 -56.17 62.81
N PRO A 1145 -13.42 -57.42 62.52
CA PRO A 1145 -14.15 -57.78 61.29
C PRO A 1145 -15.66 -58.02 61.48
N ASN A 1146 -16.43 -57.99 60.39
CA ASN A 1146 -17.48 -58.99 60.13
C ASN A 1146 -18.02 -58.99 58.69
N SER A 1147 -18.56 -60.15 58.35
CA SER A 1147 -18.93 -60.71 57.04
C SER A 1147 -20.20 -60.09 56.39
N PRO A 1148 -20.76 -60.64 55.29
CA PRO A 1148 -20.74 -60.09 53.94
C PRO A 1148 -22.13 -59.60 53.46
N LEU A 1149 -22.25 -58.99 52.27
CA LEU A 1149 -23.29 -59.26 51.25
C LEU A 1149 -23.56 -58.05 50.30
N ARG A 1150 -23.51 -58.38 49.01
CA ARG A 1150 -24.45 -58.02 47.92
C ARG A 1150 -24.74 -56.56 47.55
N SER A 1151 -24.34 -56.25 46.31
CA SER A 1151 -25.16 -55.74 45.18
C SER A 1151 -26.30 -54.75 45.46
N ALA A 1152 -26.24 -53.57 44.83
CA ALA A 1152 -27.09 -53.21 43.68
C ALA A 1152 -27.13 -51.68 43.46
N HIS A 1153 -26.97 -51.31 42.19
CA HIS A 1153 -27.66 -50.27 41.42
C HIS A 1153 -28.23 -48.97 42.04
N SER A 1154 -27.90 -47.90 41.30
CA SER A 1154 -28.77 -46.87 40.70
C SER A 1154 -29.23 -45.64 41.50
N ALA A 1155 -28.79 -44.49 40.95
CA ALA A 1155 -29.58 -43.37 40.43
C ALA A 1155 -30.11 -42.27 41.38
N ASP A 1156 -29.80 -41.04 40.94
CA ASP A 1156 -30.47 -39.73 41.11
C ASP A 1156 -30.68 -39.19 42.55
N ASP A 1157 -30.81 -37.90 42.86
CA ASP A 1157 -31.17 -36.71 42.09
C ASP A 1157 -30.70 -35.43 42.85
N GLN A 1158 -30.56 -34.33 42.09
CA GLN A 1158 -30.75 -32.89 42.37
C GLN A 1158 -30.59 -32.22 43.76
N GLY A 1159 -30.09 -30.97 43.74
CA GLY A 1159 -30.54 -29.91 44.66
C GLY A 1159 -29.56 -28.76 44.95
N GLU A 1160 -29.78 -27.59 44.34
CA GLU A 1160 -29.01 -26.34 44.46
C GLU A 1160 -29.31 -25.45 45.71
N ARG A 1161 -28.36 -24.49 45.91
CA ARG A 1161 -28.50 -23.07 46.35
C ARG A 1161 -28.48 -22.69 47.85
N LYS A 1162 -27.50 -21.85 48.26
CA LYS A 1162 -27.66 -20.38 48.47
C LYS A 1162 -26.36 -19.64 48.90
N GLN A 1163 -26.39 -18.31 48.67
CA GLN A 1163 -25.35 -17.25 48.63
C GLN A 1163 -24.81 -16.74 49.99
N ASN A 1164 -23.63 -16.07 50.01
CA ASN A 1164 -23.44 -14.60 50.24
C ASN A 1164 -21.96 -14.19 50.46
N GLY A 1165 -21.54 -13.03 49.91
CA GLY A 1165 -20.24 -12.35 50.12
C GLY A 1165 -20.24 -11.40 51.33
N THR A 1166 -19.26 -10.55 51.64
CA THR A 1166 -17.95 -10.11 51.08
C THR A 1166 -17.09 -9.58 52.26
N VAL A 1167 -15.75 -9.55 52.11
CA VAL A 1167 -14.80 -8.96 53.08
C VAL A 1167 -13.87 -8.00 52.34
N VAL A 1168 -14.38 -6.80 52.05
CA VAL A 1168 -13.59 -5.68 51.49
C VAL A 1168 -13.15 -4.69 52.59
N ASP A 1169 -13.55 -4.89 53.84
CA ASP A 1169 -13.35 -3.87 54.88
C ASP A 1169 -12.09 -3.97 55.73
N LYS A 1170 -11.12 -4.87 55.48
CA LYS A 1170 -10.10 -5.12 56.53
C LYS A 1170 -8.62 -5.15 56.25
N LEU A 1171 -8.09 -5.08 55.03
CA LEU A 1171 -6.62 -5.20 54.88
C LEU A 1171 -5.98 -4.29 53.83
N GLU A 1172 -6.35 -3.01 53.84
CA GLU A 1172 -5.40 -1.92 53.57
C GLU A 1172 -4.77 -1.48 54.89
N ALA A 1173 -3.65 -2.08 55.29
CA ALA A 1173 -2.64 -1.53 56.19
C ALA A 1173 -1.71 -2.64 56.65
N MET A 1174 -0.79 -3.09 55.78
CA MET A 1174 0.49 -3.63 56.27
C MET A 1174 1.50 -3.78 55.14
N VAL A 1175 2.58 -3.00 55.29
CA VAL A 1175 3.93 -3.16 54.74
C VAL A 1175 4.21 -2.45 53.40
N SER A 1176 4.50 -1.16 53.55
CA SER A 1176 5.33 -0.33 52.68
C SER A 1176 6.80 -0.38 53.13
N GLY A 1177 7.74 -0.26 52.18
CA GLY A 1177 9.15 0.09 52.39
C GLY A 1177 10.09 -1.09 52.67
N GLU A 1178 11.36 -1.07 52.31
CA GLU A 1178 12.21 -0.16 51.54
C GLU A 1178 13.58 -0.88 51.39
N GLN A 1179 14.35 -0.49 50.37
CA GLN A 1179 15.83 -0.47 50.34
C GLN A 1179 16.68 -1.76 50.21
N ALA A 1180 17.38 -1.77 49.06
CA ALA A 1180 18.84 -1.63 48.92
C ALA A 1180 19.74 -2.87 48.65
N ASP A 1181 20.30 -2.81 47.43
CA ASP A 1181 21.73 -2.84 47.09
C ASP A 1181 22.53 -4.16 46.86
N VAL A 1182 22.90 -4.31 45.57
CA VAL A 1182 24.28 -4.33 45.02
C VAL A 1182 25.15 -5.58 45.27
N LYS A 1183 25.43 -6.37 44.20
CA LYS A 1183 26.69 -6.39 43.39
C LYS A 1183 27.04 -7.76 42.75
N SER A 1184 27.22 -7.70 41.43
CA SER A 1184 28.29 -8.23 40.55
C SER A 1184 28.72 -9.71 40.53
N ALA A 1185 28.77 -10.20 39.27
CA ALA A 1185 29.76 -11.05 38.56
C ALA A 1185 29.07 -12.30 37.99
N GLY A 1186 29.05 -12.60 36.69
CA GLY A 1186 30.00 -12.43 35.60
C GLY A 1186 29.90 -13.70 34.75
N VAL A 1187 30.02 -13.56 33.42
CA VAL A 1187 29.79 -14.55 32.32
C VAL A 1187 28.36 -14.65 31.82
#